data_AF-A0A375JCF2-F1
#
_entry.id   AF-A0A375JCF2-F1
#
_cell.length_a   1.000
_cell.length_b   1.000
_cell.length_c   1.000
_cell.angle_alpha   90.00
_cell.angle_beta   90.00
_cell.angle_gamma   90.00
#
_symmetry.space_group_name_H-M   'P 1'
#
loop_
_entity.id
_entity.type
_entity.pdbx_description
1 polymer ?
#
loop_
_entity_poly.entity_id
_entity_poly.type
_entity_poly.pdbx_seq_one_letter_code
_entity_poly.pdbx_strand_id
1 'polypeptide(L)'
;MRRRPARRPRRQAMSRIIPNHPTAHLTYQAADQFKQVALLGGKSLFLPGDVLLWTPKHFEPLVKHYVDNLILSNDVGGFWEKLPFQIGHADCPGESVALFGELFWIVTLASSSMGPQAKIEGLQTIWAMGAPKGIAGLDLASPLLSQGLLEGVGSTKPGYSIYLWNELVYAVRLFKDFAEKDLAQRQALLADPWAFAEWMEGLDETKSRQLYHVLCHSLFPDDFERIFSEGKKAKLARHPDLGIPRAATRGRVPRDKALLDARHRIEKANPGRAIDYFEFPNLLRQPKSAPAPSGPTTTTRVTDFMEAEDERADEASDSAVPWRPRNRIFFGPPGSGKTTALEDIRASRYEAGERVMFVSFHPSYSYEDFVEGYRPTKGKDDAITTAVVKGPFREICEAAHQSPTVRHTLFIDEINRANVAKVFGELITLLEPSKRCDPNPTLDFSAARCSARLQYSGEILSVPANLDIVASMNTADRSVQAIDRALRRRFEFIETPADPGLLPMDGPTGIDLRRMLQAINDRIEFLLDGDHAIGHALLMGLDNLWDLRRVFSRRVIPLLQEYFFEDLSKAKLALTGSSKPSVFFVERELAARSLFDASADLDDQESRVSIRPNPNLAAWDATDFLALYLRGEELEAASDKLSHDRTPDREPGFDQEQQDDEELRHRVRQAHAAGEAAEGGGAPAANDANSACVPGSGPGNPGAGGDDDGDEEHVA
;
A
#
# COMPACT_ATOMS: atom_id res chain seq x y z
N MET A 1 -63.71 23.66 -21.89
CA MET A 1 -63.29 23.43 -20.49
C MET A 1 -63.06 21.95 -20.25
N ARG A 2 -61.82 21.44 -20.40
CA ARG A 2 -61.47 20.07 -20.01
C ARG A 2 -60.76 20.12 -18.66
N ARG A 3 -61.34 19.47 -17.65
CA ARG A 3 -60.85 19.39 -16.28
C ARG A 3 -59.49 18.70 -16.25
N ARG A 4 -58.47 19.36 -15.68
CA ARG A 4 -57.22 18.71 -15.23
C ARG A 4 -57.57 17.78 -14.05
N PRO A 5 -57.05 16.55 -13.99
CA PRO A 5 -57.20 15.73 -12.80
C PRO A 5 -56.34 16.31 -11.67
N ALA A 6 -56.93 16.42 -10.48
CA ALA A 6 -56.26 16.86 -9.28
C ALA A 6 -55.10 15.90 -8.94
N ARG A 7 -53.86 16.41 -8.91
CA ARG A 7 -52.71 15.69 -8.36
C ARG A 7 -52.96 15.48 -6.87
N ARG A 8 -53.10 14.22 -6.44
CA ARG A 8 -53.03 13.86 -5.01
C ARG A 8 -51.69 14.36 -4.43
N PRO A 9 -51.65 14.89 -3.20
CA PRO A 9 -50.39 15.24 -2.56
C PRO A 9 -49.54 13.96 -2.43
N ARG A 10 -48.33 13.97 -2.99
CA ARG A 10 -47.37 12.88 -2.78
C ARG A 10 -47.12 12.81 -1.27
N ARG A 11 -47.47 11.68 -0.64
CA ARG A 11 -46.98 11.37 0.71
C ARG A 11 -45.46 11.53 0.68
N GLN A 12 -44.90 12.30 1.61
CA GLN A 12 -43.45 12.44 1.75
C GLN A 12 -42.88 11.02 1.92
N ALA A 13 -41.98 10.59 1.02
CA ALA A 13 -41.41 9.25 1.11
C ALA A 13 -40.61 9.12 2.41
N MET A 14 -40.72 7.98 3.09
CA MET A 14 -40.10 7.80 4.40
C MET A 14 -38.57 7.80 4.35
N SER A 15 -37.97 7.58 3.17
CA SER A 15 -36.52 7.66 2.92
C SER A 15 -35.92 9.07 3.07
N ARG A 16 -36.76 10.12 3.05
CA ARG A 16 -36.32 11.51 3.28
C ARG A 16 -36.26 11.88 4.75
N ILE A 17 -36.85 11.07 5.63
CA ILE A 17 -36.88 11.31 7.08
C ILE A 17 -35.65 10.63 7.67
N ILE A 18 -34.66 11.45 8.02
CA ILE A 18 -33.40 10.99 8.61
C ILE A 18 -33.40 11.45 10.06
N PRO A 19 -33.66 10.57 11.04
CA PRO A 19 -33.93 11.03 12.41
C PRO A 19 -32.74 11.77 13.05
N ASN A 20 -31.50 11.39 12.70
CA ASN A 20 -30.29 12.09 13.13
C ASN A 20 -29.91 13.33 12.29
N HIS A 21 -30.67 13.70 11.25
CA HIS A 21 -30.41 14.85 10.39
C HIS A 21 -31.70 15.68 10.15
N PRO A 22 -32.11 16.52 11.12
CA PRO A 22 -33.39 17.25 11.05
C PRO A 22 -33.46 18.25 9.88
N THR A 23 -32.30 18.69 9.40
CA THR A 23 -32.11 19.64 8.29
C THR A 23 -32.03 18.97 6.92
N ALA A 24 -32.13 17.63 6.82
CA ALA A 24 -31.97 16.88 5.57
C ALA A 24 -32.88 17.37 4.42
N HIS A 25 -34.07 17.86 4.75
CA HIS A 25 -34.99 18.43 3.77
C HIS A 25 -34.40 19.63 3.01
N LEU A 26 -33.52 20.42 3.63
CA LEU A 26 -32.82 21.54 2.99
C LEU A 26 -31.83 21.03 1.94
N THR A 27 -31.09 19.97 2.25
CA THR A 27 -30.17 19.31 1.29
C THR A 27 -30.91 18.84 0.05
N TYR A 28 -32.07 18.21 0.20
CA TYR A 28 -32.86 17.75 -0.96
C TYR A 28 -33.49 18.90 -1.76
N GLN A 29 -33.92 19.98 -1.10
CA GLN A 29 -34.41 21.17 -1.79
C GLN A 29 -33.29 21.82 -2.60
N ALA A 30 -32.09 21.91 -2.04
CA ALA A 30 -30.92 22.43 -2.73
C ALA A 30 -30.49 21.54 -3.91
N ALA A 31 -30.54 20.22 -3.76
CA ALA A 31 -30.26 19.27 -4.83
C ALA A 31 -31.31 19.36 -5.97
N ASP A 32 -32.59 19.58 -5.64
CA ASP A 32 -33.63 19.83 -6.66
C ASP A 32 -33.43 21.19 -7.35
N GLN A 33 -33.04 22.23 -6.60
CA GLN A 33 -32.66 23.52 -7.21
C GLN A 33 -31.48 23.37 -8.17
N PHE A 34 -30.45 22.61 -7.79
CA PHE A 34 -29.34 22.24 -8.67
C PHE A 34 -29.83 21.51 -9.94
N LYS A 35 -30.73 20.54 -9.79
CA LYS A 35 -31.33 19.82 -10.92
C LYS A 35 -32.07 20.75 -11.89
N GLN A 36 -32.86 21.69 -11.39
CA GLN A 36 -33.66 22.60 -12.23
C GLN A 36 -32.82 23.74 -12.84
N VAL A 37 -31.99 24.40 -12.03
CA VAL A 37 -31.27 25.61 -12.43
C VAL A 37 -30.01 25.27 -13.23
N ALA A 38 -29.17 24.39 -12.69
CA ALA A 38 -27.89 24.05 -13.31
C ALA A 38 -28.04 22.99 -14.40
N LEU A 39 -28.58 21.81 -14.06
CA LEU A 39 -28.59 20.70 -15.02
C LEU A 39 -29.57 20.93 -16.18
N LEU A 40 -30.82 21.30 -15.89
CA LEU A 40 -31.82 21.57 -16.91
C LEU A 40 -31.72 22.98 -17.51
N GLY A 41 -31.48 23.99 -16.67
CA GLY A 41 -31.40 25.38 -17.09
C GLY A 41 -30.06 25.80 -17.68
N GLY A 42 -28.98 25.07 -17.41
CA GLY A 42 -27.62 25.46 -17.79
C GLY A 42 -27.11 26.69 -17.04
N LYS A 43 -27.80 27.14 -15.98
CA LYS A 43 -27.55 28.41 -15.28
C LYS A 43 -26.72 28.21 -14.02
N SER A 44 -26.04 29.26 -13.58
CA SER A 44 -25.33 29.29 -12.30
C SER A 44 -26.29 29.25 -11.12
N LEU A 45 -25.85 28.61 -10.02
CA LEU A 45 -26.49 28.66 -8.71
C LEU A 45 -26.10 29.90 -7.90
N PHE A 46 -24.89 30.43 -8.10
CA PHE A 46 -24.31 31.49 -7.27
C PHE A 46 -24.10 32.82 -7.98
N LEU A 47 -24.00 32.85 -9.31
CA LEU A 47 -23.86 34.08 -10.09
C LEU A 47 -25.22 34.76 -10.29
N PRO A 48 -25.30 36.09 -10.14
CA PRO A 48 -26.53 36.84 -10.34
C PRO A 48 -26.94 36.87 -11.83
N GLY A 49 -28.26 36.94 -12.08
CA GLY A 49 -28.77 37.32 -13.41
C GLY A 49 -28.85 36.23 -14.47
N ASP A 50 -29.36 35.03 -14.12
CA ASP A 50 -29.67 33.96 -15.09
C ASP A 50 -28.47 33.55 -15.99
N VAL A 51 -27.24 33.76 -15.50
CA VAL A 51 -26.00 33.50 -16.24
C VAL A 51 -25.89 32.02 -16.59
N LEU A 52 -25.69 31.73 -17.87
CA LEU A 52 -25.40 30.38 -18.34
C LEU A 52 -23.98 29.98 -17.95
N LEU A 53 -23.86 29.02 -17.04
CA LEU A 53 -22.60 28.56 -16.47
C LEU A 53 -22.35 27.08 -16.76
N TRP A 54 -23.35 26.23 -16.54
CA TRP A 54 -23.30 24.78 -16.75
C TRP A 54 -23.44 24.43 -18.25
N THR A 55 -22.44 24.84 -19.02
CA THR A 55 -22.36 24.64 -20.48
C THR A 55 -21.01 24.02 -20.85
N PRO A 56 -20.91 23.25 -21.95
CA PRO A 56 -19.67 22.57 -22.34
C PRO A 56 -18.44 23.49 -22.37
N LYS A 57 -18.63 24.72 -22.86
CA LYS A 57 -17.59 25.75 -22.96
C LYS A 57 -16.84 26.01 -21.65
N HIS A 58 -17.52 25.97 -20.51
CA HIS A 58 -16.88 26.24 -19.20
C HIS A 58 -16.28 24.97 -18.58
N PHE A 59 -16.62 23.79 -19.07
CA PHE A 59 -15.96 22.53 -18.68
C PHE A 59 -14.65 22.31 -19.44
N GLU A 60 -14.51 22.80 -20.67
CA GLU A 60 -13.31 22.60 -21.51
C GLU A 60 -12.00 23.04 -20.81
N PRO A 61 -11.90 24.24 -20.20
CA PRO A 61 -10.70 24.64 -19.46
C PRO A 61 -10.43 23.75 -18.25
N LEU A 62 -11.48 23.32 -17.54
CA LEU A 62 -11.35 22.42 -16.40
C LEU A 62 -10.84 21.04 -16.82
N VAL A 63 -11.33 20.50 -17.94
CA VAL A 63 -10.81 19.25 -18.49
C VAL A 63 -9.33 19.41 -18.82
N LYS A 64 -8.96 20.44 -19.58
CA LYS A 64 -7.57 20.67 -19.97
C LYS A 64 -6.65 20.85 -18.77
N HIS A 65 -7.00 21.71 -17.82
CA HIS A 65 -6.06 22.17 -16.79
C HIS A 65 -6.16 21.41 -15.46
N TYR A 66 -7.30 20.78 -15.15
CA TYR A 66 -7.49 20.05 -13.91
C TYR A 66 -7.58 18.53 -14.12
N VAL A 67 -8.23 18.06 -15.18
CA VAL A 67 -8.41 16.62 -15.44
C VAL A 67 -7.19 16.05 -16.18
N ASP A 68 -6.82 16.63 -17.33
CA ASP A 68 -5.78 16.09 -18.20
C ASP A 68 -4.37 16.47 -17.71
N ASN A 69 -4.23 17.63 -17.06
CA ASN A 69 -2.98 18.14 -16.50
C ASN A 69 -3.01 18.19 -14.96
N LEU A 70 -3.61 17.17 -14.33
CA LEU A 70 -3.71 17.07 -12.88
C LEU A 70 -2.32 17.05 -12.22
N ILE A 71 -2.08 17.97 -11.28
CA ILE A 71 -0.82 18.04 -10.53
C ILE A 71 -0.85 17.02 -9.39
N LEU A 72 -0.09 15.93 -9.53
CA LEU A 72 0.04 14.87 -8.53
C LEU A 72 1.38 14.90 -7.75
N SER A 73 2.33 15.76 -8.13
CA SER A 73 3.66 15.82 -7.49
C SER A 73 3.56 16.23 -6.01
N ASN A 74 4.42 15.70 -5.14
CA ASN A 74 4.51 16.12 -3.74
C ASN A 74 5.27 17.45 -3.55
N ASP A 75 5.93 17.96 -4.59
CA ASP A 75 6.81 19.14 -4.53
C ASP A 75 6.05 20.46 -4.29
N VAL A 76 4.73 20.48 -4.56
CA VAL A 76 3.88 21.69 -4.53
C VAL A 76 2.87 21.65 -3.36
N GLY A 77 3.00 20.69 -2.43
CA GLY A 77 2.13 20.57 -1.26
C GLY A 77 0.84 19.76 -1.49
N GLY A 78 -0.19 20.02 -0.68
CA GLY A 78 -1.46 19.33 -0.68
C GLY A 78 -2.43 19.77 -1.80
N PHE A 79 -3.67 19.27 -1.74
CA PHE A 79 -4.70 19.56 -2.74
C PHE A 79 -4.94 21.07 -2.93
N TRP A 80 -5.03 21.82 -1.84
CA TRP A 80 -5.35 23.24 -1.86
C TRP A 80 -4.20 24.11 -2.37
N GLU A 81 -2.96 23.70 -2.13
CA GLU A 81 -1.75 24.36 -2.62
C GLU A 81 -1.56 24.16 -4.12
N LYS A 82 -1.98 23.00 -4.63
CA LYS A 82 -1.90 22.66 -6.07
C LYS A 82 -3.00 23.28 -6.92
N LEU A 83 -4.17 23.54 -6.33
CA LEU A 83 -5.36 23.94 -7.08
C LEU A 83 -5.20 25.29 -7.82
N PRO A 84 -4.54 26.34 -7.26
CA PRO A 84 -4.27 27.60 -7.95
C PRO A 84 -3.45 27.43 -9.24
N PHE A 85 -2.51 26.48 -9.29
CA PHE A 85 -1.70 26.21 -10.48
C PHE A 85 -2.48 25.50 -11.60
N GLN A 86 -3.69 25.03 -11.31
CA GLN A 86 -4.53 24.28 -12.24
C GLN A 86 -5.73 25.14 -12.67
N ILE A 87 -6.65 25.41 -11.75
CA ILE A 87 -7.86 26.17 -12.08
C ILE A 87 -7.67 27.68 -11.93
N GLY A 88 -6.67 28.14 -11.15
CA GLY A 88 -6.27 29.55 -11.11
C GLY A 88 -5.32 29.96 -12.24
N HIS A 89 -5.08 29.08 -13.22
CA HIS A 89 -4.24 29.34 -14.38
C HIS A 89 -4.84 30.46 -15.25
N ALA A 90 -4.00 31.28 -15.90
CA ALA A 90 -4.45 32.42 -16.71
C ALA A 90 -5.38 32.03 -17.88
N ASP A 91 -5.21 30.81 -18.40
CA ASP A 91 -6.06 30.23 -19.46
C ASP A 91 -7.37 29.62 -18.94
N CYS A 92 -7.63 29.64 -17.64
CA CYS A 92 -8.88 29.22 -17.02
C CYS A 92 -9.74 30.46 -16.75
N PRO A 93 -10.81 30.71 -17.53
CA PRO A 93 -11.68 31.87 -17.31
C PRO A 93 -12.35 31.83 -15.94
N GLY A 94 -12.65 33.00 -15.36
CA GLY A 94 -13.32 33.08 -14.06
C GLY A 94 -14.66 32.34 -14.01
N GLU A 95 -15.37 32.22 -15.13
CA GLU A 95 -16.57 31.40 -15.25
C GLU A 95 -16.29 29.90 -15.07
N SER A 96 -15.13 29.40 -15.52
CA SER A 96 -14.72 28.00 -15.32
C SER A 96 -14.33 27.76 -13.85
N VAL A 97 -13.68 28.73 -13.21
CA VAL A 97 -13.39 28.68 -11.77
C VAL A 97 -14.68 28.70 -10.94
N ALA A 98 -15.64 29.57 -11.29
CA ALA A 98 -16.96 29.59 -10.67
C ALA A 98 -17.69 28.26 -10.84
N LEU A 99 -17.66 27.66 -12.04
CA LEU A 99 -18.21 26.32 -12.28
C LEU A 99 -17.53 25.25 -11.42
N PHE A 100 -16.19 25.32 -11.25
CA PHE A 100 -15.47 24.42 -10.35
C PHE A 100 -15.92 24.57 -8.88
N GLY A 101 -16.20 25.81 -8.45
CA GLY A 101 -16.82 26.07 -7.15
C GLY A 101 -18.19 25.42 -7.02
N GLU A 102 -19.06 25.54 -8.02
CA GLU A 102 -20.38 24.88 -7.98
C GLU A 102 -20.28 23.34 -7.99
N LEU A 103 -19.28 22.79 -8.69
CA LEU A 103 -18.93 21.36 -8.66
C LEU A 103 -18.50 20.93 -7.25
N PHE A 104 -17.61 21.69 -6.60
CA PHE A 104 -17.21 21.44 -5.22
C PHE A 104 -18.40 21.48 -4.26
N TRP A 105 -19.31 22.45 -4.43
CA TRP A 105 -20.52 22.55 -3.63
C TRP A 105 -21.38 21.29 -3.75
N ILE A 106 -21.70 20.82 -4.97
CA ILE A 106 -22.55 19.63 -5.12
C ILE A 106 -21.86 18.33 -4.67
N VAL A 107 -20.54 18.21 -4.88
CA VAL A 107 -19.74 17.04 -4.47
C VAL A 107 -19.68 16.90 -2.93
N THR A 108 -19.74 18.01 -2.20
CA THR A 108 -19.65 18.03 -0.74
C THR A 108 -21.01 18.22 -0.05
N LEU A 109 -22.03 18.67 -0.77
CA LEU A 109 -23.36 19.06 -0.26
C LEU A 109 -23.92 18.06 0.76
N ALA A 110 -24.07 16.81 0.35
CA ALA A 110 -24.72 15.77 1.16
C ALA A 110 -23.80 15.10 2.20
N SER A 111 -22.50 15.38 2.18
CA SER A 111 -21.55 14.79 3.15
C SER A 111 -21.69 15.46 4.51
N SER A 112 -21.93 14.67 5.55
CA SER A 112 -21.85 15.12 6.95
C SER A 112 -20.45 14.95 7.57
N SER A 113 -19.50 14.39 6.81
CA SER A 113 -18.11 14.20 7.27
C SER A 113 -17.26 15.46 7.07
N MET A 114 -17.71 16.39 6.23
CA MET A 114 -17.14 17.73 6.10
C MET A 114 -18.11 18.74 6.71
N GLY A 115 -17.63 19.53 7.69
CA GLY A 115 -18.47 20.50 8.38
C GLY A 115 -18.87 21.69 7.51
N PRO A 116 -19.97 22.40 7.83
CA PRO A 116 -20.43 23.57 7.08
C PRO A 116 -19.35 24.63 6.83
N GLN A 117 -18.57 24.95 7.87
CA GLN A 117 -17.51 25.95 7.79
C GLN A 117 -16.42 25.57 6.78
N ALA A 118 -15.97 24.32 6.80
CA ALA A 118 -14.95 23.82 5.86
C ALA A 118 -15.45 23.84 4.39
N LYS A 119 -16.75 23.58 4.17
CA LYS A 119 -17.35 23.71 2.83
C LYS A 119 -17.36 25.16 2.34
N ILE A 120 -17.73 26.10 3.21
CA ILE A 120 -17.75 27.53 2.89
C ILE A 120 -16.33 28.03 2.61
N GLU A 121 -15.36 27.70 3.47
CA GLU A 121 -13.96 28.06 3.29
C GLU A 121 -13.42 27.53 1.96
N GLY A 122 -13.64 26.26 1.65
CA GLY A 122 -13.24 25.68 0.37
C GLY A 122 -13.83 26.40 -0.84
N LEU A 123 -15.11 26.79 -0.77
CA LEU A 123 -15.76 27.58 -1.83
C LEU A 123 -15.16 28.97 -1.98
N GLN A 124 -14.91 29.66 -0.87
CA GLN A 124 -14.25 30.96 -0.88
C GLN A 124 -12.84 30.88 -1.48
N THR A 125 -12.08 29.86 -1.08
CA THR A 125 -10.74 29.59 -1.61
C THR A 125 -10.77 29.38 -3.11
N ILE A 126 -11.70 28.56 -3.63
CA ILE A 126 -11.86 28.36 -5.09
C ILE A 126 -12.23 29.67 -5.78
N TRP A 127 -13.22 30.41 -5.26
CA TRP A 127 -13.69 31.64 -5.88
C TRP A 127 -12.62 32.74 -5.93
N ALA A 128 -11.74 32.77 -4.94
CA ALA A 128 -10.61 33.69 -4.90
C ALA A 128 -9.56 33.42 -5.99
N MET A 129 -9.52 32.21 -6.58
CA MET A 129 -8.59 31.87 -7.67
C MET A 129 -8.98 32.51 -9.01
N GLY A 130 -10.23 32.96 -9.17
CA GLY A 130 -10.69 33.57 -10.41
C GLY A 130 -12.18 33.91 -10.37
N ALA A 131 -12.52 35.15 -10.01
CA ALA A 131 -13.90 35.62 -10.08
C ALA A 131 -14.32 35.94 -11.53
N PRO A 132 -15.55 35.61 -11.96
CA PRO A 132 -16.08 36.06 -13.24
C PRO A 132 -16.06 37.58 -13.38
N LYS A 133 -15.92 38.06 -14.62
CA LYS A 133 -15.79 39.51 -14.89
C LYS A 133 -17.00 40.29 -14.36
N GLY A 134 -16.73 41.29 -13.53
CA GLY A 134 -17.77 42.17 -12.96
C GLY A 134 -18.40 41.67 -11.66
N ILE A 135 -17.91 40.57 -11.08
CA ILE A 135 -18.37 40.03 -9.80
C ILE A 135 -17.20 40.01 -8.82
N ALA A 136 -17.38 40.65 -7.66
CA ALA A 136 -16.30 40.85 -6.69
C ALA A 136 -15.96 39.60 -5.85
N GLY A 137 -16.89 38.63 -5.75
CA GLY A 137 -16.70 37.43 -4.94
C GLY A 137 -17.97 36.58 -4.81
N LEU A 138 -17.88 35.49 -4.02
CA LEU A 138 -19.00 34.61 -3.69
C LEU A 138 -19.97 35.32 -2.73
N ASP A 139 -21.27 35.30 -3.02
CA ASP A 139 -22.29 35.83 -2.11
C ASP A 139 -22.51 34.88 -0.93
N LEU A 140 -21.85 35.18 0.19
CA LEU A 140 -21.96 34.41 1.44
C LEU A 140 -23.34 34.51 2.09
N ALA A 141 -24.19 35.46 1.67
CA ALA A 141 -25.56 35.57 2.13
C ALA A 141 -26.51 34.62 1.37
N SER A 142 -26.01 33.88 0.37
CA SER A 142 -26.80 32.92 -0.39
C SER A 142 -27.44 31.87 0.53
N PRO A 143 -28.75 31.61 0.41
CA PRO A 143 -29.42 30.54 1.15
C PRO A 143 -28.79 29.16 0.95
N LEU A 144 -28.12 28.94 -0.19
CA LEU A 144 -27.39 27.72 -0.53
C LEU A 144 -26.12 27.49 0.30
N LEU A 145 -25.71 28.48 1.10
CA LEU A 145 -24.57 28.43 2.02
C LEU A 145 -24.99 28.47 3.49
N SER A 146 -26.30 28.37 3.78
CA SER A 146 -26.78 28.34 5.17
C SER A 146 -26.23 27.12 5.92
N GLN A 147 -25.85 27.31 7.20
CA GLN A 147 -25.22 26.25 7.99
C GLN A 147 -26.06 24.97 8.05
N GLY A 148 -27.37 25.11 8.29
CA GLY A 148 -28.28 23.95 8.36
C GLY A 148 -28.33 23.14 7.07
N LEU A 149 -28.26 23.79 5.90
CA LEU A 149 -28.22 23.08 4.61
C LEU A 149 -26.91 22.29 4.45
N LEU A 150 -25.80 22.88 4.87
CA LEU A 150 -24.45 22.33 4.71
C LEU A 150 -24.07 21.27 5.75
N GLU A 151 -24.94 20.93 6.71
CA GLU A 151 -24.74 19.80 7.64
C GLU A 151 -24.73 18.44 6.92
N GLY A 152 -25.37 18.34 5.75
CA GLY A 152 -25.45 17.12 4.96
C GLY A 152 -26.37 16.04 5.56
N VAL A 153 -26.44 14.89 4.88
CA VAL A 153 -27.42 13.83 5.15
C VAL A 153 -26.80 12.44 5.37
N GLY A 154 -25.50 12.28 5.10
CA GLY A 154 -24.82 11.01 5.27
C GLY A 154 -23.29 11.14 5.32
N SER A 155 -22.65 10.20 6.02
CA SER A 155 -21.19 10.18 6.15
C SER A 155 -20.53 9.57 4.91
N THR A 156 -19.57 10.29 4.34
CA THR A 156 -18.67 9.82 3.27
C THR A 156 -17.36 9.22 3.82
N LYS A 157 -17.14 9.25 5.14
CA LYS A 157 -15.91 8.80 5.84
C LYS A 157 -14.64 9.62 5.46
N PRO A 158 -13.55 9.53 6.24
CA PRO A 158 -12.32 10.29 5.99
C PRO A 158 -11.69 10.04 4.60
N GLY A 159 -11.80 8.82 4.05
CA GLY A 159 -11.27 8.49 2.73
C GLY A 159 -11.83 9.35 1.60
N TYR A 160 -13.10 9.77 1.66
CA TYR A 160 -13.69 10.66 0.67
C TYR A 160 -13.04 12.04 0.67
N SER A 161 -12.70 12.57 1.85
CA SER A 161 -12.01 13.86 1.98
C SER A 161 -10.56 13.77 1.47
N ILE A 162 -9.87 12.65 1.75
CA ILE A 162 -8.50 12.39 1.27
C ILE A 162 -8.46 12.33 -0.27
N TYR A 163 -9.44 11.64 -0.88
CA TYR A 163 -9.54 11.49 -2.33
C TYR A 163 -10.49 12.51 -2.99
N LEU A 164 -10.79 13.62 -2.33
CA LEU A 164 -11.73 14.64 -2.84
C LEU A 164 -11.31 15.16 -4.22
N TRP A 165 -10.01 15.33 -4.44
CA TRP A 165 -9.45 15.72 -5.74
C TRP A 165 -9.87 14.74 -6.86
N ASN A 166 -9.91 13.44 -6.55
CA ASN A 166 -10.24 12.41 -7.52
C ASN A 166 -11.76 12.34 -7.78
N GLU A 167 -12.58 12.66 -6.77
CA GLU A 167 -14.04 12.78 -6.94
C GLU A 167 -14.40 14.04 -7.76
N LEU A 168 -13.65 15.13 -7.61
CA LEU A 168 -13.79 16.34 -8.44
C LEU A 168 -13.39 16.08 -9.90
N VAL A 169 -12.33 15.31 -10.16
CA VAL A 169 -11.97 14.88 -11.53
C VAL A 169 -13.12 14.11 -12.18
N TYR A 170 -13.72 13.17 -11.44
CA TYR A 170 -14.89 12.43 -11.90
C TYR A 170 -16.10 13.36 -12.13
N ALA A 171 -16.36 14.30 -11.22
CA ALA A 171 -17.45 15.27 -11.36
C ALA A 171 -17.30 16.16 -12.61
N VAL A 172 -16.09 16.65 -12.90
CA VAL A 172 -15.82 17.45 -14.12
C VAL A 172 -16.14 16.64 -15.37
N ARG A 173 -15.66 15.39 -15.47
CA ARG A 173 -15.94 14.51 -16.62
C ARG A 173 -17.44 14.20 -16.75
N LEU A 174 -18.06 13.85 -15.63
CA LEU A 174 -19.47 13.46 -15.57
C LEU A 174 -20.38 14.60 -16.02
N PHE A 175 -20.23 15.78 -15.43
CA PHE A 175 -21.10 16.90 -15.74
C PHE A 175 -20.75 17.59 -17.07
N LYS A 176 -19.52 17.45 -17.57
CA LYS A 176 -19.22 17.78 -18.96
C LYS A 176 -20.04 16.92 -19.94
N ASP A 177 -20.00 15.60 -19.79
CA ASP A 177 -20.76 14.69 -20.65
C ASP A 177 -22.27 14.98 -20.58
N PHE A 178 -22.78 15.33 -19.39
CA PHE A 178 -24.16 15.77 -19.23
C PHE A 178 -24.45 17.08 -19.97
N ALA A 179 -23.57 18.07 -19.86
CA ALA A 179 -23.71 19.38 -20.49
C ALA A 179 -23.61 19.33 -22.03
N GLU A 180 -23.04 18.25 -22.60
CA GLU A 180 -22.98 18.04 -24.05
C GLU A 180 -24.29 17.46 -24.62
N LYS A 181 -25.13 16.85 -23.78
CA LYS A 181 -26.44 16.33 -24.20
C LYS A 181 -27.40 17.47 -24.52
N ASP A 182 -28.35 17.24 -25.42
CA ASP A 182 -29.43 18.19 -25.67
C ASP A 182 -30.45 18.23 -24.51
N LEU A 183 -31.34 19.23 -24.52
CA LEU A 183 -32.31 19.40 -23.43
C LEU A 183 -33.25 18.19 -23.27
N ALA A 184 -33.66 17.54 -24.37
CA ALA A 184 -34.56 16.40 -24.31
C ALA A 184 -33.86 15.19 -23.67
N GLN A 185 -32.60 14.94 -24.03
CA GLN A 185 -31.76 13.91 -23.44
C GLN A 185 -31.50 14.17 -21.95
N ARG A 186 -31.19 15.42 -21.57
CA ARG A 186 -31.01 15.80 -20.15
C ARG A 186 -32.30 15.59 -19.35
N GLN A 187 -33.45 15.99 -19.91
CA GLN A 187 -34.75 15.79 -19.28
C GLN A 187 -35.07 14.31 -19.12
N ALA A 188 -34.84 13.49 -20.14
CA ALA A 188 -35.06 12.06 -20.09
C ALA A 188 -34.19 11.41 -19.00
N LEU A 189 -32.89 11.76 -18.96
CA LEU A 189 -31.95 11.20 -18.01
C LEU A 189 -32.28 11.58 -16.56
N LEU A 190 -32.74 12.81 -16.34
CA LEU A 190 -33.15 13.29 -15.03
C LEU A 190 -34.56 12.88 -14.61
N ALA A 191 -35.37 12.37 -15.52
CA ALA A 191 -36.70 11.83 -15.24
C ALA A 191 -36.66 10.37 -14.78
N ASP A 192 -35.63 9.62 -15.17
CA ASP A 192 -35.46 8.21 -14.81
C ASP A 192 -34.24 8.02 -13.88
N PRO A 193 -34.46 7.73 -12.57
CA PRO A 193 -33.38 7.51 -11.61
C PRO A 193 -32.42 6.39 -12.01
N TRP A 194 -32.91 5.37 -12.70
CA TRP A 194 -32.11 4.21 -13.09
C TRP A 194 -31.28 4.49 -14.32
N ALA A 195 -31.85 5.17 -15.33
CA ALA A 195 -31.08 5.62 -16.48
C ALA A 195 -29.95 6.58 -16.05
N PHE A 196 -30.24 7.47 -15.09
CA PHE A 196 -29.22 8.35 -14.51
C PHE A 196 -28.08 7.55 -13.85
N ALA A 197 -28.42 6.54 -13.05
CA ALA A 197 -27.45 5.69 -12.37
C ALA A 197 -26.63 4.83 -13.35
N GLU A 198 -27.25 4.24 -14.38
CA GLU A 198 -26.56 3.48 -15.43
C GLU A 198 -25.59 4.37 -16.22
N TRP A 199 -26.00 5.59 -16.53
CA TRP A 199 -25.16 6.59 -17.18
C TRP A 199 -23.93 6.95 -16.35
N MET A 200 -24.10 7.27 -15.06
CA MET A 200 -22.97 7.55 -14.17
C MET A 200 -22.02 6.35 -14.07
N GLU A 201 -22.57 5.13 -13.98
CA GLU A 201 -21.78 3.89 -13.90
C GLU A 201 -20.96 3.62 -15.18
N GLY A 202 -21.47 4.00 -16.36
CA GLY A 202 -20.75 3.89 -17.63
C GLY A 202 -19.51 4.79 -17.72
N LEU A 203 -19.49 5.90 -16.98
CA LEU A 203 -18.38 6.85 -16.93
C LEU A 203 -17.44 6.62 -15.73
N ASP A 204 -17.82 5.75 -14.81
CA ASP A 204 -17.01 5.38 -13.65
C ASP A 204 -16.20 4.11 -13.94
N GLU A 205 -14.98 4.32 -14.44
CA GLU A 205 -14.03 3.25 -14.77
C GLU A 205 -13.67 2.34 -13.58
N THR A 206 -13.70 2.86 -12.34
CA THR A 206 -13.30 2.09 -11.15
C THR A 206 -14.45 1.32 -10.53
N LYS A 207 -15.70 1.72 -10.83
CA LYS A 207 -16.94 1.18 -10.25
C LYS A 207 -16.96 1.18 -8.72
N SER A 208 -16.20 2.08 -8.11
CA SER A 208 -15.98 2.16 -6.67
C SER A 208 -16.16 3.57 -6.10
N ARG A 209 -16.59 4.52 -6.95
CA ARG A 209 -16.73 5.94 -6.58
C ARG A 209 -17.85 6.13 -5.58
N GLN A 210 -17.57 6.89 -4.53
CA GLN A 210 -18.59 7.21 -3.55
C GLN A 210 -19.51 8.33 -4.04
N LEU A 211 -18.98 9.28 -4.83
CA LEU A 211 -19.77 10.38 -5.40
C LEU A 211 -20.98 9.86 -6.20
N TYR A 212 -20.83 8.72 -6.88
CA TYR A 212 -21.95 8.01 -7.52
C TYR A 212 -23.14 7.83 -6.57
N HIS A 213 -22.91 7.25 -5.39
CA HIS A 213 -23.97 6.99 -4.42
C HIS A 213 -24.50 8.28 -3.80
N VAL A 214 -23.62 9.27 -3.59
CA VAL A 214 -23.98 10.60 -3.10
C VAL A 214 -24.97 11.27 -4.05
N LEU A 215 -24.66 11.31 -5.36
CA LEU A 215 -25.51 11.94 -6.38
C LEU A 215 -26.82 11.17 -6.58
N CYS A 216 -26.78 9.84 -6.67
CA CYS A 216 -27.97 8.99 -6.75
C CYS A 216 -28.96 9.33 -5.64
N HIS A 217 -28.50 9.34 -4.38
CA HIS A 217 -29.37 9.62 -3.25
C HIS A 217 -29.79 11.10 -3.17
N SER A 218 -28.88 12.04 -3.43
CA SER A 218 -29.20 13.48 -3.31
C SER A 218 -30.24 13.93 -4.34
N LEU A 219 -30.14 13.42 -5.58
CA LEU A 219 -31.03 13.79 -6.68
C LEU A 219 -32.30 12.92 -6.75
N PHE A 220 -32.23 11.70 -6.23
CA PHE A 220 -33.32 10.72 -6.25
C PHE A 220 -33.46 10.01 -4.88
N PRO A 221 -33.73 10.76 -3.79
CA PRO A 221 -33.77 10.19 -2.44
C PRO A 221 -34.94 9.22 -2.21
N ASP A 222 -35.94 9.26 -3.10
CA ASP A 222 -37.08 8.35 -3.07
C ASP A 222 -36.74 6.98 -3.70
N ASP A 223 -35.66 6.88 -4.47
CA ASP A 223 -35.30 5.66 -5.21
C ASP A 223 -34.02 5.00 -4.66
N PHE A 224 -33.12 5.79 -4.06
CA PHE A 224 -31.84 5.32 -3.54
C PHE A 224 -31.70 5.53 -2.04
N GLU A 225 -31.11 4.55 -1.35
CA GLU A 225 -30.81 4.62 0.07
C GLU A 225 -29.65 5.58 0.39
N ARG A 226 -29.71 6.21 1.57
CA ARG A 226 -28.72 7.18 2.09
C ARG A 226 -27.36 6.60 2.50
N ILE A 227 -26.86 5.64 1.73
CA ILE A 227 -25.65 4.88 2.01
C ILE A 227 -24.63 5.19 0.91
N PHE A 228 -23.62 6.00 1.25
CA PHE A 228 -22.63 6.51 0.30
C PHE A 228 -21.43 5.58 0.06
N SER A 229 -21.36 4.45 0.76
CA SER A 229 -20.29 3.47 0.63
C SER A 229 -20.79 2.21 -0.08
N GLU A 230 -20.14 1.88 -1.21
CA GLU A 230 -20.40 0.64 -1.97
C GLU A 230 -20.34 -0.60 -1.08
N GLY A 231 -19.30 -0.71 -0.23
CA GLY A 231 -19.15 -1.82 0.71
C GLY A 231 -20.29 -1.91 1.74
N LYS A 232 -20.73 -0.79 2.32
CA LYS A 232 -21.87 -0.79 3.25
C LYS A 232 -23.17 -1.16 2.55
N LYS A 233 -23.38 -0.65 1.33
CA LYS A 233 -24.58 -0.92 0.53
C LYS A 233 -24.63 -2.39 0.09
N ALA A 234 -23.49 -2.96 -0.32
CA ALA A 234 -23.35 -4.38 -0.60
C ALA A 234 -23.58 -5.26 0.64
N LYS A 235 -23.05 -4.88 1.80
CA LYS A 235 -23.29 -5.59 3.06
C LYS A 235 -24.77 -5.57 3.44
N LEU A 236 -25.42 -4.41 3.34
CA LEU A 236 -26.85 -4.29 3.61
C LEU A 236 -27.66 -5.18 2.68
N ALA A 237 -27.38 -5.14 1.37
CA ALA A 237 -28.12 -5.94 0.40
C ALA A 237 -27.96 -7.46 0.60
N ARG A 238 -26.90 -7.90 1.30
CA ARG A 238 -26.70 -9.32 1.68
C ARG A 238 -27.31 -9.67 3.03
N HIS A 239 -27.89 -8.71 3.75
CA HIS A 239 -28.45 -8.96 5.07
C HIS A 239 -29.64 -9.93 4.94
N PRO A 240 -29.64 -11.07 5.67
CA PRO A 240 -30.67 -12.10 5.55
C PRO A 240 -32.10 -11.56 5.71
N ASP A 241 -32.30 -10.64 6.66
CA ASP A 241 -33.59 -10.01 6.94
C ASP A 241 -34.20 -9.24 5.77
N LEU A 242 -33.39 -8.84 4.77
CA LEU A 242 -33.92 -8.21 3.57
C LEU A 242 -34.44 -9.22 2.55
N GLY A 243 -34.03 -10.48 2.61
CA GLY A 243 -34.44 -11.51 1.64
C GLY A 243 -34.15 -11.13 0.19
N ILE A 244 -33.08 -10.38 -0.06
CA ILE A 244 -32.67 -9.98 -1.40
C ILE A 244 -31.97 -11.17 -2.08
N PRO A 245 -32.40 -11.60 -3.29
CA PRO A 245 -31.74 -12.68 -4.01
C PRO A 245 -30.27 -12.33 -4.30
N ARG A 246 -29.36 -13.31 -4.13
CA ARG A 246 -27.92 -13.12 -4.41
C ARG A 246 -27.65 -12.56 -5.80
N ALA A 247 -28.43 -12.97 -6.81
CA ALA A 247 -28.32 -12.46 -8.17
C ALA A 247 -28.53 -10.94 -8.26
N ALA A 248 -29.49 -10.39 -7.50
CA ALA A 248 -29.79 -8.97 -7.47
C ALA A 248 -28.75 -8.14 -6.68
N THR A 249 -27.83 -8.79 -5.95
CA THR A 249 -26.72 -8.10 -5.27
C THR A 249 -25.53 -7.79 -6.18
N ARG A 250 -25.52 -8.35 -7.40
CA ARG A 250 -24.46 -8.21 -8.40
C ARG A 250 -24.71 -6.94 -9.24
N GLY A 251 -23.78 -5.99 -9.19
CA GLY A 251 -23.90 -4.67 -9.86
C GLY A 251 -24.56 -3.61 -8.98
N ARG A 252 -24.30 -2.33 -9.27
CA ARG A 252 -24.82 -1.21 -8.46
C ARG A 252 -26.32 -1.02 -8.66
N VAL A 253 -26.77 -0.86 -9.91
CA VAL A 253 -28.18 -0.60 -10.24
C VAL A 253 -29.13 -1.74 -9.83
N PRO A 254 -28.86 -3.03 -10.13
CA PRO A 254 -29.71 -4.13 -9.65
C PRO A 254 -29.82 -4.18 -8.12
N ARG A 255 -28.72 -3.86 -7.42
CA ARG A 255 -28.69 -3.84 -5.96
C ARG A 255 -29.51 -2.70 -5.39
N ASP A 256 -29.40 -1.50 -5.94
CA ASP A 256 -30.21 -0.37 -5.52
C ASP A 256 -31.71 -0.62 -5.75
N LYS A 257 -32.09 -1.22 -6.88
CA LYS A 257 -33.47 -1.68 -7.13
C LYS A 257 -33.93 -2.68 -6.06
N ALA A 258 -33.10 -3.67 -5.73
CA ALA A 258 -33.43 -4.67 -4.73
C ALA A 258 -33.53 -4.10 -3.30
N LEU A 259 -32.69 -3.11 -2.96
CA LEU A 259 -32.76 -2.39 -1.69
C LEU A 259 -34.04 -1.55 -1.59
N LEU A 260 -34.45 -0.91 -2.69
CA LEU A 260 -35.73 -0.20 -2.78
C LEU A 260 -36.91 -1.15 -2.58
N ASP A 261 -36.90 -2.30 -3.24
CA ASP A 261 -37.94 -3.34 -3.08
C ASP A 261 -37.98 -3.87 -1.65
N ALA A 262 -36.82 -4.05 -1.02
CA ALA A 262 -36.72 -4.43 0.39
C ALA A 262 -37.30 -3.34 1.30
N ARG A 263 -36.99 -2.07 1.04
CA ARG A 263 -37.56 -0.93 1.78
C ARG A 263 -39.08 -0.94 1.67
N HIS A 264 -39.64 -1.03 0.46
CA HIS A 264 -41.10 -1.07 0.27
C HIS A 264 -41.78 -2.23 1.02
N ARG A 265 -41.15 -3.42 1.07
CA ARG A 265 -41.65 -4.54 1.87
C ARG A 265 -41.64 -4.22 3.36
N ILE A 266 -40.57 -3.62 3.88
CA ILE A 266 -40.45 -3.24 5.29
C ILE A 266 -41.43 -2.13 5.65
N GLU A 267 -41.58 -1.11 4.81
CA GLU A 267 -42.55 -0.01 5.00
C GLU A 267 -43.99 -0.54 5.05
N LYS A 268 -44.32 -1.51 4.18
CA LYS A 268 -45.62 -2.17 4.19
C LYS A 268 -45.86 -2.99 5.46
N ALA A 269 -44.82 -3.63 5.98
CA ALA A 269 -44.88 -4.38 7.24
C ALA A 269 -44.92 -3.47 8.49
N ASN A 270 -44.46 -2.22 8.38
CA ASN A 270 -44.33 -1.27 9.48
C ASN A 270 -45.02 0.07 9.15
N PRO A 271 -46.36 0.09 9.02
CA PRO A 271 -47.08 1.30 8.62
C PRO A 271 -46.86 2.45 9.61
N GLY A 272 -46.44 3.61 9.10
CA GLY A 272 -46.24 4.83 9.90
C GLY A 272 -44.86 4.96 10.56
N ARG A 273 -43.96 3.99 10.39
CA ARG A 273 -42.59 4.05 10.93
C ARG A 273 -41.59 4.42 9.85
N ALA A 274 -40.82 5.49 10.06
CA ALA A 274 -39.76 5.88 9.14
C ALA A 274 -38.71 4.77 9.02
N ILE A 275 -38.33 4.43 7.79
CA ILE A 275 -37.32 3.40 7.51
C ILE A 275 -35.99 4.07 7.19
N ASP A 276 -35.00 3.74 8.02
CA ASP A 276 -33.62 4.18 7.91
C ASP A 276 -32.73 3.02 8.38
N TYR A 277 -31.98 2.38 7.49
CA TYR A 277 -31.21 1.18 7.81
C TYR A 277 -30.11 1.36 8.87
N PHE A 278 -29.79 2.58 9.28
CA PHE A 278 -28.90 2.86 10.42
C PHE A 278 -29.63 2.87 11.77
N GLU A 279 -30.94 3.09 11.77
CA GLU A 279 -31.76 3.27 12.98
C GLU A 279 -32.87 2.23 13.10
N PHE A 280 -33.63 2.03 12.02
CA PHE A 280 -34.66 1.03 11.93
C PHE A 280 -34.97 0.59 10.48
N PRO A 281 -34.95 -0.72 10.18
CA PRO A 281 -34.35 -1.78 10.99
C PRO A 281 -32.83 -1.54 11.04
N ASN A 282 -32.23 -1.62 12.22
CA ASN A 282 -30.80 -1.33 12.40
C ASN A 282 -29.94 -2.49 11.90
N LEU A 283 -29.93 -2.70 10.59
CA LEU A 283 -29.26 -3.83 9.91
C LEU A 283 -27.79 -3.51 9.60
N LEU A 284 -27.37 -2.28 9.87
CA LEU A 284 -26.00 -1.82 9.63
C LEU A 284 -25.14 -1.80 10.91
N ARG A 285 -25.73 -2.02 12.09
CA ARG A 285 -25.00 -2.14 13.36
C ARG A 285 -24.54 -3.58 13.57
N GLN A 286 -23.26 -3.76 13.93
CA GLN A 286 -22.75 -5.08 14.30
C GLN A 286 -23.42 -5.55 15.60
N PRO A 287 -23.83 -6.83 15.71
CA PRO A 287 -24.23 -7.38 17.00
C PRO A 287 -23.04 -7.29 17.96
N LYS A 288 -23.24 -6.76 19.16
CA LYS A 288 -22.23 -6.81 20.22
C LYS A 288 -21.99 -8.28 20.54
N SER A 289 -20.83 -8.83 20.18
CA SER A 289 -20.41 -10.12 20.71
C SER A 289 -20.21 -10.00 22.22
N ALA A 290 -20.80 -10.93 22.98
CA ALA A 290 -20.46 -11.13 24.37
C ALA A 290 -19.00 -11.60 24.48
N PRO A 291 -18.27 -11.27 25.55
CA PRO A 291 -16.89 -11.72 25.70
C PRO A 291 -16.90 -13.23 26.02
N ALA A 292 -16.24 -14.02 25.17
CA ALA A 292 -15.97 -15.44 25.38
C ALA A 292 -14.44 -15.68 25.43
N PRO A 293 -13.99 -16.71 26.15
CA PRO A 293 -12.66 -16.77 26.75
C PRO A 293 -11.54 -17.10 25.76
N SER A 294 -10.35 -16.62 26.10
CA SER A 294 -9.10 -16.70 25.36
C SER A 294 -8.56 -18.13 25.16
N GLY A 295 -8.39 -18.50 23.90
CA GLY A 295 -7.41 -19.48 23.43
C GLY A 295 -6.45 -18.80 22.44
N PRO A 296 -5.25 -19.35 22.18
CA PRO A 296 -4.19 -18.63 21.47
C PRO A 296 -4.47 -18.68 19.97
N THR A 297 -4.63 -17.51 19.34
CA THR A 297 -4.71 -17.41 17.88
C THR A 297 -3.49 -16.68 17.35
N THR A 298 -2.69 -17.47 16.66
CA THR A 298 -1.59 -17.17 15.75
C THR A 298 -2.02 -16.18 14.66
N THR A 299 -1.10 -15.25 14.34
CA THR A 299 -0.93 -14.51 13.07
C THR A 299 -2.17 -14.35 12.18
N THR A 300 -2.89 -13.23 12.28
CA THR A 300 -3.98 -12.90 11.34
C THR A 300 -4.15 -11.38 11.26
N ARG A 301 -3.49 -10.75 10.28
CA ARG A 301 -3.83 -9.40 9.80
C ARG A 301 -3.55 -9.19 8.31
N VAL A 302 -2.68 -10.01 7.70
CA VAL A 302 -2.47 -9.99 6.24
C VAL A 302 -3.42 -10.94 5.49
N THR A 303 -3.81 -12.05 6.12
CA THR A 303 -4.81 -13.00 5.57
C THR A 303 -6.24 -12.46 5.63
N ASP A 304 -6.61 -11.64 6.62
CA ASP A 304 -7.97 -11.09 6.78
C ASP A 304 -8.43 -10.21 5.60
N PHE A 305 -7.49 -9.56 4.89
CA PHE A 305 -7.80 -8.81 3.68
C PHE A 305 -8.03 -9.71 2.44
N MET A 306 -7.57 -10.96 2.48
CA MET A 306 -7.61 -11.91 1.37
C MET A 306 -8.70 -12.98 1.56
N GLU A 307 -8.94 -13.45 2.79
CA GLU A 307 -10.02 -14.39 3.10
C GLU A 307 -11.41 -13.77 2.85
N ALA A 308 -11.57 -12.45 3.04
CA ALA A 308 -12.80 -11.74 2.69
C ALA A 308 -13.09 -11.72 1.15
N GLU A 309 -12.09 -12.03 0.31
CA GLU A 309 -12.24 -12.17 -1.14
C GLU A 309 -12.31 -13.64 -1.63
N ASP A 310 -11.67 -14.58 -0.92
CA ASP A 310 -11.48 -15.97 -1.37
C ASP A 310 -12.62 -16.95 -0.98
N GLU A 311 -13.53 -16.60 -0.05
CA GLU A 311 -14.78 -17.37 0.20
C GLU A 311 -15.83 -17.29 -0.95
N ARG A 312 -15.41 -16.96 -2.18
CA ARG A 312 -16.26 -16.86 -3.38
C ARG A 312 -16.08 -17.96 -4.40
N ALA A 313 -15.29 -18.98 -4.12
CA ALA A 313 -15.13 -20.12 -5.01
C ALA A 313 -15.62 -21.38 -4.29
N ASP A 314 -16.91 -21.70 -4.47
CA ASP A 314 -17.34 -23.05 -4.87
C ASP A 314 -18.87 -23.13 -5.01
N GLU A 315 -19.28 -23.34 -6.27
CA GLU A 315 -20.29 -24.29 -6.76
C GLU A 315 -21.02 -23.78 -8.04
N ALA A 316 -20.46 -24.26 -9.17
CA ALA A 316 -21.05 -24.73 -10.43
C ALA A 316 -21.98 -23.85 -11.32
N SER A 317 -21.40 -23.49 -12.48
CA SER A 317 -21.92 -23.52 -13.88
C SER A 317 -23.21 -22.74 -14.23
N ASP A 318 -23.08 -21.59 -14.89
CA ASP A 318 -23.17 -21.46 -16.37
C ASP A 318 -23.20 -19.95 -16.78
N SER A 319 -22.53 -19.62 -17.90
CA SER A 319 -22.14 -18.29 -18.43
C SER A 319 -20.98 -17.54 -17.72
N ALA A 320 -19.87 -17.37 -18.47
CA ALA A 320 -18.55 -16.94 -18.00
C ALA A 320 -18.54 -15.50 -17.43
N VAL A 321 -18.23 -15.37 -16.14
CA VAL A 321 -17.79 -14.09 -15.56
C VAL A 321 -16.40 -13.80 -16.12
N PRO A 322 -16.16 -12.64 -16.78
CA PRO A 322 -14.84 -12.32 -17.30
C PRO A 322 -13.83 -12.24 -16.17
N TRP A 323 -12.65 -12.82 -16.40
CA TRP A 323 -11.59 -12.82 -15.41
C TRP A 323 -11.21 -11.38 -15.05
N ARG A 324 -11.02 -11.13 -13.75
CA ARG A 324 -10.49 -9.87 -13.25
C ARG A 324 -9.05 -10.11 -12.78
N PRO A 325 -8.05 -9.74 -13.61
CA PRO A 325 -6.66 -9.90 -13.25
C PRO A 325 -6.28 -8.90 -12.15
N ARG A 326 -5.47 -9.34 -11.20
CA ARG A 326 -4.99 -8.54 -10.07
C ARG A 326 -3.47 -8.44 -10.12
N ASN A 327 -2.96 -7.23 -10.01
CA ASN A 327 -1.53 -6.96 -9.83
C ASN A 327 -1.35 -6.21 -8.52
N ARG A 328 -0.67 -6.80 -7.54
CA ARG A 328 -0.52 -6.23 -6.20
C ARG A 328 0.95 -6.22 -5.80
N ILE A 329 1.41 -5.11 -5.22
CA ILE A 329 2.72 -4.99 -4.57
C ILE A 329 2.47 -4.70 -3.10
N PHE A 330 2.88 -5.62 -2.24
CA PHE A 330 2.98 -5.41 -0.80
C PHE A 330 4.28 -4.71 -0.48
N PHE A 331 4.22 -3.53 0.13
CA PHE A 331 5.42 -2.73 0.41
C PHE A 331 5.49 -2.26 1.85
N GLY A 332 6.69 -2.02 2.34
CA GLY A 332 6.91 -1.48 3.68
C GLY A 332 8.27 -1.84 4.26
N PRO A 333 8.51 -1.49 5.53
CA PRO A 333 9.79 -1.69 6.19
C PRO A 333 10.22 -3.16 6.26
N PRO A 334 11.54 -3.45 6.34
CA PRO A 334 12.03 -4.81 6.53
C PRO A 334 11.49 -5.41 7.84
N GLY A 335 11.12 -6.69 7.80
CA GLY A 335 10.57 -7.40 8.96
C GLY A 335 9.12 -7.09 9.30
N SER A 336 8.35 -6.41 8.43
CA SER A 336 6.91 -6.17 8.64
C SER A 336 6.00 -7.36 8.30
N GLY A 337 6.57 -8.54 8.02
CA GLY A 337 5.82 -9.78 7.73
C GLY A 337 5.40 -9.97 6.26
N LYS A 338 5.91 -9.15 5.33
CA LYS A 338 5.54 -9.21 3.90
C LYS A 338 5.83 -10.57 3.25
N THR A 339 7.03 -11.12 3.46
CA THR A 339 7.44 -12.40 2.85
C THR A 339 6.61 -13.56 3.40
N THR A 340 6.41 -13.61 4.72
CA THR A 340 5.54 -14.61 5.36
C THR A 340 4.11 -14.52 4.83
N ALA A 341 3.56 -13.31 4.75
CA ALA A 341 2.24 -13.13 4.17
C ALA A 341 2.17 -13.62 2.72
N LEU A 342 3.19 -13.32 1.91
CA LEU A 342 3.27 -13.77 0.52
C LEU A 342 3.32 -15.31 0.42
N GLU A 343 4.00 -15.98 1.34
CA GLU A 343 4.04 -17.44 1.45
C GLU A 343 2.68 -18.03 1.88
N ASP A 344 2.02 -17.43 2.88
CA ASP A 344 0.70 -17.86 3.34
C ASP A 344 -0.33 -17.72 2.21
N ILE A 345 -0.29 -16.61 1.49
CA ILE A 345 -1.12 -16.38 0.29
C ILE A 345 -0.82 -17.42 -0.77
N ARG A 346 0.46 -17.71 -1.03
CA ARG A 346 0.86 -18.71 -2.01
C ARG A 346 0.33 -20.10 -1.65
N ALA A 347 0.42 -20.49 -0.38
CA ALA A 347 -0.10 -21.76 0.13
C ALA A 347 -1.62 -21.83 -0.06
N SER A 348 -2.35 -20.81 0.39
CA SER A 348 -3.81 -20.72 0.24
C SER A 348 -4.26 -20.79 -1.23
N ARG A 349 -3.56 -20.10 -2.14
CA ARG A 349 -3.83 -20.12 -3.59
C ARG A 349 -3.61 -21.50 -4.18
N TYR A 350 -2.53 -22.17 -3.79
CA TYR A 350 -2.22 -23.53 -4.22
C TYR A 350 -3.28 -24.53 -3.73
N GLU A 351 -3.69 -24.42 -2.46
CA GLU A 351 -4.76 -25.25 -1.86
C GLU A 351 -6.12 -25.03 -2.55
N ALA A 352 -6.40 -23.81 -3.00
CA ALA A 352 -7.57 -23.47 -3.81
C ALA A 352 -7.49 -23.99 -5.27
N GLY A 353 -6.46 -24.76 -5.63
CA GLY A 353 -6.29 -25.35 -6.94
C GLY A 353 -5.73 -24.40 -8.01
N GLU A 354 -5.22 -23.23 -7.63
CA GLU A 354 -4.51 -22.35 -8.56
C GLU A 354 -3.13 -22.91 -8.92
N ARG A 355 -2.66 -22.58 -10.12
CA ARG A 355 -1.25 -22.79 -10.46
C ARG A 355 -0.43 -21.58 -10.04
N VAL A 356 0.47 -21.80 -9.09
CA VAL A 356 1.35 -20.77 -8.54
C VAL A 356 2.77 -20.90 -9.07
N MET A 357 3.43 -19.78 -9.29
CA MET A 357 4.87 -19.71 -9.60
C MET A 357 5.50 -18.65 -8.72
N PHE A 358 6.72 -18.89 -8.23
CA PHE A 358 7.44 -17.96 -7.37
C PHE A 358 8.81 -17.64 -7.96
N VAL A 359 9.15 -16.36 -8.01
CA VAL A 359 10.46 -15.86 -8.42
C VAL A 359 10.92 -14.79 -7.43
N SER A 360 12.24 -14.59 -7.31
CA SER A 360 12.82 -13.51 -6.51
C SER A 360 13.74 -12.68 -7.40
N PHE A 361 13.56 -11.37 -7.39
CA PHE A 361 14.36 -10.46 -8.20
C PHE A 361 15.66 -10.09 -7.48
N HIS A 362 16.74 -10.03 -8.26
CA HIS A 362 18.06 -9.62 -7.82
C HIS A 362 18.68 -8.62 -8.81
N PRO A 363 19.74 -7.88 -8.45
CA PRO A 363 20.29 -6.81 -9.31
C PRO A 363 20.67 -7.24 -10.74
N SER A 364 21.10 -8.50 -10.92
CA SER A 364 21.45 -9.06 -12.22
C SER A 364 20.26 -9.70 -12.97
N TYR A 365 19.05 -9.68 -12.41
CA TYR A 365 17.87 -10.33 -13.00
C TYR A 365 17.44 -9.54 -14.23
N SER A 366 17.32 -10.22 -15.37
CA SER A 366 17.19 -9.59 -16.68
C SER A 366 15.95 -10.08 -17.44
N TYR A 367 15.68 -9.47 -18.61
CA TYR A 367 14.60 -9.91 -19.49
C TYR A 367 14.81 -11.37 -19.92
N GLU A 368 16.06 -11.72 -20.19
CA GLU A 368 16.51 -13.04 -20.64
C GLU A 368 16.27 -14.15 -19.62
N ASP A 369 16.17 -13.79 -18.35
CA ASP A 369 15.89 -14.71 -17.24
C ASP A 369 14.38 -14.80 -16.96
N PHE A 370 13.59 -13.79 -17.33
CA PHE A 370 12.20 -13.65 -16.93
C PHE A 370 11.20 -13.98 -18.03
N VAL A 371 11.48 -13.54 -19.25
CA VAL A 371 10.58 -13.66 -20.41
C VAL A 371 11.11 -14.70 -21.37
N GLU A 372 12.25 -14.44 -22.01
CA GLU A 372 12.94 -15.39 -22.88
C GLU A 372 14.36 -14.91 -23.21
N GLY A 373 15.28 -15.84 -23.44
CA GLY A 373 16.64 -15.51 -23.85
C GLY A 373 17.36 -16.68 -24.51
N TYR A 374 18.41 -16.39 -25.28
CA TYR A 374 19.25 -17.44 -25.84
C TYR A 374 20.07 -18.12 -24.74
N ARG A 375 20.08 -19.46 -24.75
CA ARG A 375 20.93 -20.30 -23.91
C ARG A 375 21.70 -21.33 -24.74
N PRO A 376 22.95 -21.65 -24.37
CA PRO A 376 23.68 -22.75 -24.96
C PRO A 376 22.95 -24.08 -24.70
N THR A 377 22.83 -24.91 -25.73
CA THR A 377 22.21 -26.24 -25.70
C THR A 377 23.10 -27.21 -26.45
N LYS A 378 23.05 -28.50 -26.07
CA LYS A 378 23.75 -29.55 -26.81
C LYS A 378 22.98 -29.89 -28.08
N GLY A 379 23.62 -29.68 -29.24
CA GLY A 379 23.11 -30.11 -30.53
C GLY A 379 23.24 -31.62 -30.74
N LYS A 380 22.70 -32.12 -31.87
CA LYS A 380 22.68 -33.56 -32.20
C LYS A 380 24.07 -34.19 -32.34
N ASP A 381 25.12 -33.39 -32.56
CA ASP A 381 26.51 -33.84 -32.76
C ASP A 381 27.44 -33.39 -31.61
N ASP A 382 26.91 -33.16 -30.40
CA ASP A 382 27.63 -32.60 -29.23
C ASP A 382 28.24 -31.18 -29.47
N ALA A 383 27.90 -30.54 -30.59
CA ALA A 383 28.19 -29.14 -30.88
C ALA A 383 27.32 -28.21 -30.02
N ILE A 384 27.90 -27.12 -29.52
CA ILE A 384 27.16 -26.11 -28.76
C ILE A 384 26.30 -25.29 -29.74
N THR A 385 24.98 -25.44 -29.63
CA THR A 385 23.99 -24.63 -30.36
C THR A 385 23.32 -23.63 -29.42
N THR A 386 22.70 -22.58 -29.95
CA THR A 386 21.90 -21.65 -29.16
C THR A 386 20.41 -21.92 -29.39
N ALA A 387 19.64 -21.97 -28.31
CA ALA A 387 18.19 -22.08 -28.37
C ALA A 387 17.55 -20.99 -27.50
N VAL A 388 16.37 -20.51 -27.90
CA VAL A 388 15.58 -19.61 -27.06
C VAL A 388 14.96 -20.43 -25.94
N VAL A 389 15.28 -20.10 -24.71
CA VAL A 389 14.69 -20.69 -23.50
C VAL A 389 13.66 -19.74 -22.94
N LYS A 390 12.50 -20.26 -22.56
CA LYS A 390 11.40 -19.50 -21.98
C LYS A 390 11.71 -19.19 -20.52
N GLY A 391 11.43 -17.97 -20.10
CA GLY A 391 11.48 -17.58 -18.69
C GLY A 391 10.16 -17.85 -17.97
N PRO A 392 10.15 -17.74 -16.63
CA PRO A 392 9.01 -18.03 -15.78
C PRO A 392 7.75 -17.23 -16.15
N PHE A 393 7.89 -15.96 -16.54
CA PHE A 393 6.74 -15.14 -16.93
C PHE A 393 6.07 -15.66 -18.20
N ARG A 394 6.86 -16.06 -19.20
CA ARG A 394 6.35 -16.64 -20.44
C ARG A 394 5.71 -18.00 -20.17
N GLU A 395 6.36 -18.86 -19.39
CA GLU A 395 5.84 -20.18 -19.03
C GLU A 395 4.48 -20.11 -18.33
N ILE A 396 4.32 -19.23 -17.33
CA ILE A 396 3.04 -19.11 -16.63
C ILE A 396 1.94 -18.49 -17.50
N CYS A 397 2.29 -17.57 -18.42
CA CYS A 397 1.33 -17.05 -19.40
C CYS A 397 0.82 -18.16 -20.33
N GLU A 398 1.73 -19.00 -20.86
CA GLU A 398 1.37 -20.12 -21.72
C GLU A 398 0.54 -21.17 -20.97
N ALA A 399 0.91 -21.49 -19.72
CA ALA A 399 0.14 -22.40 -18.87
C ALA A 399 -1.28 -21.87 -18.60
N ALA A 400 -1.41 -20.58 -18.34
CA ALA A 400 -2.69 -19.91 -18.09
C ALA A 400 -3.61 -19.91 -19.32
N HIS A 401 -3.06 -19.81 -20.52
CA HIS A 401 -3.80 -19.98 -21.78
C HIS A 401 -4.25 -21.41 -22.05
N GLN A 402 -3.40 -22.38 -21.72
CA GLN A 402 -3.72 -23.81 -21.85
C GLN A 402 -4.77 -24.28 -20.83
N SER A 403 -4.95 -23.54 -19.74
CA SER A 403 -5.87 -23.86 -18.64
C SER A 403 -6.83 -22.69 -18.37
N PRO A 404 -7.74 -22.37 -19.31
CA PRO A 404 -8.55 -21.15 -19.28
C PRO A 404 -9.59 -21.09 -18.15
N THR A 405 -9.87 -22.22 -17.51
CA THR A 405 -10.78 -22.35 -16.37
C THR A 405 -10.07 -22.27 -15.02
N VAL A 406 -8.74 -22.26 -15.00
CA VAL A 406 -7.91 -22.29 -13.79
C VAL A 406 -7.23 -20.94 -13.61
N ARG A 407 -7.31 -20.37 -12.40
CA ARG A 407 -6.59 -19.14 -12.06
C ARG A 407 -5.10 -19.46 -11.83
N HIS A 408 -4.24 -18.56 -12.29
CA HIS A 408 -2.79 -18.67 -12.16
C HIS A 408 -2.28 -17.47 -11.37
N THR A 409 -1.25 -17.65 -10.55
CA THR A 409 -0.67 -16.55 -9.78
C THR A 409 0.85 -16.58 -9.86
N LEU A 410 1.44 -15.48 -10.29
CA LEU A 410 2.88 -15.25 -10.25
C LEU A 410 3.24 -14.43 -9.01
N PHE A 411 4.09 -15.00 -8.17
CA PHE A 411 4.67 -14.36 -7.01
C PHE A 411 6.07 -13.82 -7.33
N ILE A 412 6.31 -12.53 -7.08
CA ILE A 412 7.59 -11.86 -7.30
C ILE A 412 8.09 -11.24 -5.99
N ASP A 413 9.06 -11.89 -5.36
CA ASP A 413 9.71 -11.34 -4.18
C ASP A 413 10.76 -10.28 -4.57
N GLU A 414 10.91 -9.25 -3.74
CA GLU A 414 11.92 -8.18 -3.91
C GLU A 414 11.86 -7.48 -5.28
N ILE A 415 10.64 -7.17 -5.76
CA ILE A 415 10.42 -6.68 -7.13
C ILE A 415 11.26 -5.46 -7.50
N ASN A 416 11.61 -4.63 -6.52
CA ASN A 416 12.37 -3.40 -6.69
C ASN A 416 13.90 -3.59 -6.72
N ARG A 417 14.41 -4.82 -6.50
CA ARG A 417 15.84 -5.14 -6.60
C ARG A 417 16.33 -5.35 -8.03
N ALA A 418 15.44 -5.41 -9.01
CA ALA A 418 15.77 -5.43 -10.42
C ALA A 418 15.17 -4.22 -11.16
N ASN A 419 15.68 -3.93 -12.36
CA ASN A 419 15.06 -2.94 -13.24
C ASN A 419 13.77 -3.52 -13.83
N VAL A 420 12.66 -3.38 -13.12
CA VAL A 420 11.38 -3.99 -13.49
C VAL A 420 10.95 -3.60 -14.90
N ALA A 421 11.17 -2.35 -15.31
CA ALA A 421 10.82 -1.91 -16.66
C ALA A 421 11.62 -2.66 -17.74
N LYS A 422 12.92 -2.87 -17.52
CA LYS A 422 13.78 -3.67 -18.40
C LYS A 422 13.42 -5.16 -18.36
N VAL A 423 13.14 -5.71 -17.18
CA VAL A 423 12.81 -7.13 -16.98
C VAL A 423 11.52 -7.52 -17.71
N PHE A 424 10.48 -6.68 -17.64
CA PHE A 424 9.22 -6.93 -18.36
C PHE A 424 9.27 -6.54 -19.85
N GLY A 425 10.22 -5.69 -20.26
CA GLY A 425 10.41 -5.29 -21.66
C GLY A 425 9.12 -4.80 -22.34
N GLU A 426 8.83 -5.33 -23.51
CA GLU A 426 7.62 -5.03 -24.29
C GLU A 426 6.31 -5.44 -23.59
N LEU A 427 6.36 -6.36 -22.64
CA LEU A 427 5.18 -6.90 -21.94
C LEU A 427 4.69 -6.00 -20.81
N ILE A 428 5.49 -5.00 -20.41
CA ILE A 428 5.13 -4.09 -19.31
C ILE A 428 3.77 -3.44 -19.53
N THR A 429 3.41 -3.15 -20.78
CA THR A 429 2.12 -2.53 -21.11
C THR A 429 0.95 -3.49 -20.99
N LEU A 430 1.18 -4.79 -21.24
CA LEU A 430 0.16 -5.86 -21.15
C LEU A 430 -0.16 -6.23 -19.70
N LEU A 431 0.59 -5.73 -18.72
CA LEU A 431 0.23 -5.91 -17.32
C LEU A 431 -1.05 -5.15 -16.94
N GLU A 432 -1.42 -4.11 -17.68
CA GLU A 432 -2.64 -3.34 -17.45
C GLU A 432 -3.89 -4.22 -17.63
N PRO A 433 -4.83 -4.25 -16.66
CA PRO A 433 -6.01 -5.12 -16.75
C PRO A 433 -6.82 -4.99 -18.05
N SER A 434 -6.92 -3.78 -18.60
CA SER A 434 -7.63 -3.48 -19.85
C SER A 434 -6.95 -4.02 -21.12
N LYS A 435 -5.68 -4.45 -21.02
CA LYS A 435 -4.84 -4.93 -22.14
C LYS A 435 -4.51 -6.41 -22.02
N ARG A 436 -5.11 -7.09 -21.05
CA ARG A 436 -5.07 -8.54 -20.93
C ARG A 436 -6.18 -9.15 -21.75
N CYS A 437 -5.91 -10.32 -22.31
CA CYS A 437 -6.87 -11.06 -23.13
C CYS A 437 -7.55 -12.15 -22.30
N ASP A 438 -8.75 -12.54 -22.69
CA ASP A 438 -9.36 -13.74 -22.12
C ASP A 438 -8.50 -14.96 -22.45
N PRO A 439 -8.30 -15.88 -21.48
CA PRO A 439 -7.55 -17.09 -21.74
C PRO A 439 -8.33 -17.97 -22.71
N ASN A 440 -7.74 -18.28 -23.86
CA ASN A 440 -8.35 -19.14 -24.86
C ASN A 440 -7.29 -20.08 -25.46
N PRO A 441 -7.49 -21.41 -25.43
CA PRO A 441 -6.53 -22.35 -25.98
C PRO A 441 -6.34 -22.22 -27.51
N THR A 442 -7.28 -21.62 -28.25
CA THR A 442 -7.15 -21.40 -29.70
C THR A 442 -6.67 -20.00 -30.09
N LEU A 443 -6.33 -19.14 -29.11
CA LEU A 443 -5.84 -17.75 -29.23
C LEU A 443 -5.94 -17.10 -30.61
N ASP A 444 -6.90 -16.20 -30.78
CA ASP A 444 -6.87 -15.26 -31.91
C ASP A 444 -5.97 -14.06 -31.57
N PHE A 445 -4.68 -14.19 -31.91
CA PHE A 445 -3.68 -13.14 -31.71
C PHE A 445 -3.85 -11.94 -32.66
N SER A 446 -4.84 -11.94 -33.57
CA SER A 446 -5.07 -10.85 -34.53
C SER A 446 -5.65 -9.58 -33.91
N ALA A 447 -6.12 -9.64 -32.66
CA ALA A 447 -6.49 -8.47 -31.88
C ALA A 447 -5.22 -7.74 -31.38
N ALA A 448 -4.64 -6.89 -32.24
CA ALA A 448 -3.40 -6.15 -32.02
C ALA A 448 -3.31 -5.25 -30.75
N ARG A 449 -4.34 -5.21 -29.90
CA ARG A 449 -4.40 -4.36 -28.70
C ARG A 449 -3.95 -5.07 -27.40
N CYS A 450 -3.85 -6.40 -27.39
CA CYS A 450 -3.61 -7.20 -26.16
C CYS A 450 -2.43 -8.18 -26.28
N SER A 451 -1.52 -7.98 -27.24
CA SER A 451 -0.36 -8.85 -27.46
C SER A 451 0.88 -8.06 -27.87
N ALA A 452 2.04 -8.66 -27.68
CA ALA A 452 3.33 -8.11 -28.10
C ALA A 452 4.14 -9.20 -28.82
N ARG A 453 4.94 -8.78 -29.79
CA ARG A 453 5.91 -9.65 -30.45
C ARG A 453 7.19 -9.69 -29.62
N LEU A 454 7.60 -10.88 -29.20
CA LEU A 454 8.79 -11.09 -28.40
C LEU A 454 10.07 -10.90 -29.22
N GLN A 455 11.11 -10.35 -28.59
CA GLN A 455 12.32 -9.91 -29.30
C GLN A 455 13.22 -11.06 -29.78
N TYR A 456 13.29 -12.16 -29.04
CA TYR A 456 14.23 -13.25 -29.35
C TYR A 456 13.60 -14.30 -30.25
N SER A 457 12.43 -14.83 -29.87
CA SER A 457 11.71 -15.86 -30.63
C SER A 457 10.93 -15.28 -31.81
N GLY A 458 10.53 -14.01 -31.75
CA GLY A 458 9.61 -13.41 -32.71
C GLY A 458 8.16 -13.89 -32.58
N GLU A 459 7.86 -14.71 -31.58
CA GLU A 459 6.52 -15.20 -31.27
C GLU A 459 5.65 -14.07 -30.69
N ILE A 460 4.33 -14.23 -30.79
CA ILE A 460 3.39 -13.31 -30.18
C ILE A 460 2.99 -13.84 -28.81
N LEU A 461 3.14 -13.02 -27.78
CA LEU A 461 2.70 -13.31 -26.43
C LEU A 461 1.63 -12.31 -25.98
N SER A 462 0.59 -12.82 -25.35
CA SER A 462 -0.43 -12.03 -24.68
C SER A 462 -0.51 -12.44 -23.20
N VAL A 463 -0.71 -11.46 -22.33
CA VAL A 463 -0.88 -11.72 -20.89
C VAL A 463 -2.35 -12.06 -20.65
N PRO A 464 -2.67 -13.25 -20.09
CA PRO A 464 -4.04 -13.67 -19.92
C PRO A 464 -4.70 -13.05 -18.68
N ALA A 465 -6.02 -12.88 -18.74
CA ALA A 465 -6.80 -12.25 -17.68
C ALA A 465 -6.99 -13.15 -16.44
N ASN A 466 -6.79 -14.47 -16.55
CA ASN A 466 -6.78 -15.41 -15.43
C ASN A 466 -5.42 -15.54 -14.71
N LEU A 467 -4.42 -14.71 -15.08
CA LEU A 467 -3.15 -14.61 -14.38
C LEU A 467 -3.17 -13.40 -13.42
N ASP A 468 -2.87 -13.64 -12.16
CA ASP A 468 -2.59 -12.62 -11.15
C ASP A 468 -1.08 -12.47 -10.94
N ILE A 469 -0.65 -11.28 -10.50
CA ILE A 469 0.71 -11.00 -10.09
C ILE A 469 0.70 -10.43 -8.68
N VAL A 470 1.40 -11.08 -7.77
CA VAL A 470 1.55 -10.66 -6.37
C VAL A 470 3.03 -10.47 -6.10
N ALA A 471 3.42 -9.34 -5.54
CA ALA A 471 4.81 -9.01 -5.34
C ALA A 471 5.08 -8.39 -3.96
N SER A 472 6.32 -8.51 -3.49
CA SER A 472 6.82 -7.84 -2.28
C SER A 472 7.84 -6.76 -2.65
N MET A 473 7.93 -5.71 -1.82
CA MET A 473 8.86 -4.61 -1.97
C MET A 473 9.35 -4.11 -0.60
N ASN A 474 10.65 -4.12 -0.35
CA ASN A 474 11.23 -3.42 0.81
C ASN A 474 11.48 -1.95 0.47
N THR A 475 11.02 -1.03 1.32
CA THR A 475 11.14 0.41 1.05
C THR A 475 12.42 1.06 1.60
N ALA A 476 13.04 0.47 2.63
CA ALA A 476 14.25 1.03 3.27
C ALA A 476 15.58 0.73 2.54
N ASP A 477 15.60 -0.20 1.58
CA ASP A 477 16.85 -0.68 0.97
C ASP A 477 17.45 0.40 0.04
N ARG A 478 18.63 0.92 0.40
CA ARG A 478 19.32 1.97 -0.39
C ARG A 478 19.80 1.52 -1.78
N SER A 479 19.91 0.22 -2.02
CA SER A 479 20.35 -0.38 -3.30
C SER A 479 19.23 -0.60 -4.31
N VAL A 480 18.01 -0.15 -3.99
CA VAL A 480 16.81 -0.39 -4.77
C VAL A 480 16.68 0.57 -5.94
N GLN A 481 16.21 0.06 -7.08
CA GLN A 481 15.83 0.92 -8.20
C GLN A 481 14.47 1.56 -7.93
N ALA A 482 14.38 2.87 -8.13
CA ALA A 482 13.11 3.58 -8.03
C ALA A 482 12.08 2.96 -8.98
N ILE A 483 10.92 2.58 -8.45
CA ILE A 483 9.84 2.03 -9.29
C ILE A 483 9.33 3.14 -10.21
N ASP A 484 9.40 2.88 -11.52
CA ASP A 484 8.91 3.77 -12.56
C ASP A 484 7.40 4.04 -12.39
N ARG A 485 6.99 5.29 -12.66
CA ARG A 485 5.59 5.74 -12.75
C ARG A 485 4.74 4.82 -13.62
N ALA A 486 5.34 4.22 -14.65
CA ALA A 486 4.65 3.28 -15.52
C ALA A 486 4.19 2.01 -14.77
N LEU A 487 4.95 1.52 -13.80
CA LEU A 487 4.57 0.37 -12.96
C LEU A 487 3.57 0.76 -11.89
N ARG A 488 3.69 1.96 -11.31
CA ARG A 488 2.71 2.48 -10.34
C ARG A 488 1.27 2.50 -10.86
N ARG A 489 1.06 2.70 -12.16
CA ARG A 489 -0.28 2.64 -12.78
C ARG A 489 -0.82 1.21 -12.95
N ARG A 490 0.06 0.20 -12.96
CA ARG A 490 -0.26 -1.18 -13.37
C ARG A 490 -0.38 -2.14 -12.19
N PHE A 491 0.07 -1.70 -11.01
CA PHE A 491 -0.01 -2.43 -9.75
C PHE A 491 -0.80 -1.62 -8.72
N GLU A 492 -1.58 -2.31 -7.91
CA GLU A 492 -2.13 -1.81 -6.66
C GLU A 492 -1.04 -1.92 -5.57
N PHE A 493 -0.76 -0.82 -4.88
CA PHE A 493 0.26 -0.78 -3.83
C PHE A 493 -0.42 -0.91 -2.47
N ILE A 494 -0.08 -1.96 -1.73
CA ILE A 494 -0.65 -2.29 -0.44
C ILE A 494 0.43 -2.12 0.61
N GLU A 495 0.27 -1.11 1.46
CA GLU A 495 1.21 -0.84 2.53
C GLU A 495 1.10 -1.91 3.63
N THR A 496 2.25 -2.41 4.07
CA THR A 496 2.41 -3.39 5.15
C THR A 496 3.36 -2.77 6.19
N PRO A 497 2.85 -1.87 7.04
CA PRO A 497 3.67 -1.17 8.02
C PRO A 497 4.11 -2.11 9.15
N ALA A 498 5.08 -1.65 9.94
CA ALA A 498 5.38 -2.32 11.20
C ALA A 498 4.18 -2.23 12.15
N ASP A 499 3.64 -3.38 12.56
CA ASP A 499 2.56 -3.47 13.54
C ASP A 499 3.03 -3.99 14.92
N PRO A 500 3.34 -3.10 15.89
CA PRO A 500 3.64 -3.50 17.27
C PRO A 500 2.47 -4.23 17.97
N GLY A 501 1.25 -4.09 17.46
CA GLY A 501 0.07 -4.78 17.95
C GLY A 501 0.18 -6.31 17.93
N LEU A 502 1.01 -6.86 17.04
CA LEU A 502 1.26 -8.30 16.92
C LEU A 502 2.24 -8.85 17.96
N LEU A 503 2.89 -7.99 18.76
CA LEU A 503 3.79 -8.38 19.84
C LEU A 503 3.03 -8.53 21.16
N PRO A 504 3.48 -9.44 22.06
CA PRO A 504 2.89 -9.60 23.38
C PRO A 504 3.12 -8.36 24.25
N MET A 505 2.15 -8.04 25.13
CA MET A 505 2.33 -6.99 26.15
C MET A 505 3.16 -7.46 27.33
N ASP A 506 3.07 -8.75 27.69
CA ASP A 506 3.86 -9.38 28.74
C ASP A 506 5.04 -10.12 28.10
N GLY A 507 5.99 -9.36 27.54
CA GLY A 507 7.20 -9.92 26.96
C GLY A 507 8.21 -10.42 27.99
N PRO A 508 9.42 -10.82 27.56
CA PRO A 508 10.46 -11.33 28.45
C PRO A 508 10.69 -10.44 29.67
N THR A 509 10.74 -11.04 30.86
CA THR A 509 11.00 -10.34 32.13
C THR A 509 10.04 -9.16 32.41
N GLY A 510 8.81 -9.17 31.86
CA GLY A 510 7.82 -8.10 32.07
C GLY A 510 8.01 -6.87 31.17
N ILE A 511 8.80 -6.98 30.11
CA ILE A 511 9.03 -5.90 29.14
C ILE A 511 7.88 -5.88 28.12
N ASP A 512 7.26 -4.71 27.93
CA ASP A 512 6.22 -4.49 26.94
C ASP A 512 6.84 -4.24 25.56
N LEU A 513 7.00 -5.33 24.79
CA LEU A 513 7.62 -5.30 23.47
C LEU A 513 6.84 -4.42 22.48
N ARG A 514 5.52 -4.29 22.65
CA ARG A 514 4.67 -3.43 21.82
C ARG A 514 5.01 -1.96 22.05
N ARG A 515 5.00 -1.51 23.31
CA ARG A 515 5.36 -0.12 23.65
C ARG A 515 6.80 0.19 23.28
N MET A 516 7.72 -0.75 23.52
CA MET A 516 9.13 -0.59 23.18
C MET A 516 9.33 -0.41 21.67
N LEU A 517 8.76 -1.29 20.84
CA LEU A 517 8.90 -1.17 19.39
C LEU A 517 8.24 0.11 18.87
N GLN A 518 7.06 0.47 19.38
CA GLN A 518 6.39 1.73 19.01
C GLN A 518 7.28 2.93 19.34
N ALA A 519 7.84 3.01 20.55
CA ALA A 519 8.68 4.13 20.95
C ALA A 519 9.96 4.26 20.11
N ILE A 520 10.56 3.14 19.70
CA ILE A 520 11.71 3.13 18.79
C ILE A 520 11.29 3.60 17.39
N ASN A 521 10.19 3.07 16.86
CA ASN A 521 9.70 3.42 15.53
C ASN A 521 9.26 4.89 15.43
N ASP A 522 8.60 5.44 16.45
CA ASP A 522 8.24 6.87 16.50
C ASP A 522 9.47 7.77 16.40
N ARG A 523 10.59 7.36 17.02
CA ARG A 523 11.85 8.10 16.96
C ARG A 523 12.54 7.96 15.61
N ILE A 524 12.51 6.77 15.02
CA ILE A 524 13.05 6.55 13.67
C ILE A 524 12.26 7.37 12.66
N GLU A 525 10.94 7.35 12.71
CA GLU A 525 10.08 8.13 11.82
C GLU A 525 10.32 9.64 11.96
N PHE A 526 10.56 10.11 13.18
CA PHE A 526 10.93 11.50 13.42
C PHE A 526 12.32 11.87 12.87
N LEU A 527 13.30 10.97 12.98
CA LEU A 527 14.70 11.23 12.57
C LEU A 527 14.96 10.94 11.09
N LEU A 528 14.15 10.09 10.46
CA LEU A 528 14.22 9.65 9.07
C LEU A 528 12.83 9.73 8.42
N ASP A 529 12.10 8.62 8.38
CA ASP A 529 10.76 8.46 7.79
C ASP A 529 10.13 7.12 8.25
N GLY A 530 8.87 6.88 7.86
CA GLY A 530 8.15 5.65 8.21
C GLY A 530 8.61 4.40 7.45
N ASP A 531 9.32 4.54 6.32
CA ASP A 531 9.82 3.42 5.52
C ASP A 531 10.99 2.70 6.21
N HIS A 532 11.71 3.40 7.10
CA HIS A 532 12.79 2.86 7.93
C HIS A 532 12.32 2.31 9.28
N ALA A 533 11.01 2.21 9.53
CA ALA A 533 10.52 1.62 10.78
C ALA A 533 11.03 0.17 10.95
N ILE A 534 11.24 -0.26 12.19
CA ILE A 534 11.65 -1.63 12.50
C ILE A 534 10.41 -2.53 12.51
N GLY A 535 10.43 -3.58 11.70
CA GLY A 535 9.35 -4.54 11.62
C GLY A 535 9.25 -5.45 12.85
N HIS A 536 8.02 -5.82 13.23
CA HIS A 536 7.72 -6.65 14.40
C HIS A 536 8.30 -8.07 14.32
N ALA A 537 8.57 -8.61 13.13
CA ALA A 537 9.11 -9.96 12.98
C ALA A 537 10.49 -10.13 13.65
N LEU A 538 11.23 -9.04 13.86
CA LEU A 538 12.49 -9.05 14.61
C LEU A 538 12.30 -9.43 16.08
N LEU A 539 11.13 -9.12 16.66
CA LEU A 539 10.84 -9.29 18.09
C LEU A 539 9.83 -10.41 18.36
N MET A 540 9.44 -11.18 17.34
CA MET A 540 8.58 -12.35 17.50
C MET A 540 9.38 -13.56 18.00
N GLY A 541 8.77 -14.39 18.86
CA GLY A 541 9.38 -15.62 19.37
C GLY A 541 10.52 -15.40 20.37
N LEU A 542 10.49 -14.31 21.14
CA LEU A 542 11.45 -14.07 22.22
C LEU A 542 10.92 -14.66 23.52
N ASP A 543 11.65 -15.62 24.09
CA ASP A 543 11.22 -16.34 25.29
C ASP A 543 11.79 -15.71 26.58
N ASN A 544 12.99 -15.15 26.51
CA ASN A 544 13.70 -14.63 27.68
C ASN A 544 14.54 -13.38 27.36
N LEU A 545 15.09 -12.74 28.40
CA LEU A 545 15.89 -11.51 28.26
C LEU A 545 17.17 -11.73 27.45
N TRP A 546 17.74 -12.94 27.44
CA TRP A 546 18.91 -13.26 26.62
C TRP A 546 18.59 -13.19 25.12
N ASP A 547 17.44 -13.72 24.70
CA ASP A 547 16.98 -13.62 23.31
C ASP A 547 16.81 -12.15 22.89
N LEU A 548 16.25 -11.33 23.79
CA LEU A 548 16.08 -9.90 23.56
C LEU A 548 17.42 -9.16 23.40
N ARG A 549 18.39 -9.43 24.29
CA ARG A 549 19.77 -8.90 24.19
C ARG A 549 20.40 -9.28 22.85
N ARG A 550 20.28 -10.55 22.45
CA ARG A 550 20.85 -11.08 21.20
C ARG A 550 20.23 -10.38 20.00
N VAL A 551 18.91 -10.25 19.94
CA VAL A 551 18.22 -9.56 18.83
C VAL A 551 18.64 -8.10 18.75
N PHE A 552 18.74 -7.40 19.89
CA PHE A 552 19.14 -5.99 19.86
C PHE A 552 20.58 -5.81 19.39
N SER A 553 21.51 -6.63 19.90
CA SER A 553 22.92 -6.55 19.52
C SER A 553 23.20 -6.98 18.09
N ARG A 554 22.55 -8.05 17.60
CA ARG A 554 22.88 -8.67 16.32
C ARG A 554 22.00 -8.21 15.16
N ARG A 555 20.82 -7.64 15.43
CA ARG A 555 19.86 -7.26 14.37
C ARG A 555 19.41 -5.82 14.46
N VAL A 556 18.91 -5.35 15.62
CA VAL A 556 18.36 -3.99 15.77
C VAL A 556 19.44 -2.92 15.67
N ILE A 557 20.49 -3.01 16.48
CA ILE A 557 21.56 -2.00 16.49
C ILE A 557 22.30 -1.97 15.14
N PRO A 558 22.71 -3.10 14.53
CA PRO A 558 23.32 -3.09 13.21
C PRO A 558 22.43 -2.44 12.14
N LEU A 559 21.12 -2.69 12.17
CA LEU A 559 20.16 -2.05 11.26
C LEU A 559 20.13 -0.53 11.47
N LEU A 560 20.10 -0.06 12.73
CA LEU A 560 20.19 1.37 13.04
C LEU A 560 21.54 1.97 12.59
N GLN A 561 22.64 1.22 12.67
CA GLN A 561 23.93 1.68 12.16
C GLN A 561 23.92 1.84 10.64
N GLU A 562 23.18 0.99 9.91
CA GLU A 562 22.99 1.14 8.47
C GLU A 562 22.14 2.37 8.13
N TYR A 563 21.03 2.55 8.84
CA TYR A 563 20.13 3.69 8.65
C TYR A 563 20.83 5.03 8.94
N PHE A 564 21.62 5.08 10.02
CA PHE A 564 22.34 6.27 10.46
C PHE A 564 23.86 6.14 10.24
N PHE A 565 24.27 5.59 9.10
CA PHE A 565 25.69 5.31 8.77
C PHE A 565 26.62 6.53 8.95
N GLU A 566 26.12 7.74 8.68
CA GLU A 566 26.89 8.98 8.80
C GLU A 566 26.99 9.52 10.24
N ASP A 567 26.08 9.12 11.14
CA ASP A 567 26.00 9.64 12.51
C ASP A 567 25.43 8.62 13.50
N LEU A 568 26.33 7.87 14.14
CA LEU A 568 25.97 6.90 15.18
C LEU A 568 25.33 7.54 16.43
N SER A 569 25.45 8.85 16.62
CA SER A 569 24.74 9.56 17.69
C SER A 569 23.24 9.55 17.43
N LYS A 570 22.80 9.61 16.16
CA LYS A 570 21.40 9.45 15.78
C LYS A 570 20.93 8.01 15.94
N ALA A 571 21.76 7.00 15.66
CA ALA A 571 21.42 5.60 15.96
C ALA A 571 21.15 5.39 17.46
N LYS A 572 22.03 5.94 18.31
CA LYS A 572 21.83 5.94 19.77
C LYS A 572 20.57 6.70 20.16
N LEU A 573 20.33 7.88 19.59
CA LEU A 573 19.16 8.69 19.88
C LEU A 573 17.86 8.00 19.45
N ALA A 574 17.84 7.35 18.29
CA ALA A 574 16.71 6.58 17.78
C ALA A 574 16.38 5.41 18.72
N LEU A 575 17.40 4.67 19.17
CA LEU A 575 17.21 3.56 20.11
C LEU A 575 16.71 4.06 21.47
N THR A 576 17.45 4.97 22.09
CA THR A 576 17.30 5.31 23.51
C THR A 576 16.36 6.48 23.79
N GLY A 577 16.15 7.36 22.81
CA GLY A 577 15.48 8.65 23.01
C GLY A 577 16.25 9.59 23.95
N SER A 578 17.56 9.40 24.14
CA SER A 578 18.39 10.23 25.01
C SER A 578 19.80 10.45 24.43
N SER A 579 20.36 11.62 24.69
CA SER A 579 21.78 11.91 24.43
C SER A 579 22.69 11.44 25.57
N LYS A 580 22.15 10.99 26.71
CA LYS A 580 22.93 10.49 27.85
C LYS A 580 23.64 9.16 27.50
N PRO A 581 24.71 8.78 28.23
CA PRO A 581 25.32 7.47 28.10
C PRO A 581 24.29 6.34 28.25
N SER A 582 24.49 5.27 27.49
CA SER A 582 23.57 4.13 27.44
C SER A 582 24.36 2.83 27.52
N VAL A 583 23.81 1.79 28.15
CA VAL A 583 24.46 0.47 28.22
C VAL A 583 24.64 -0.15 26.83
N PHE A 584 23.78 0.21 25.87
CA PHE A 584 23.79 -0.36 24.52
C PHE A 584 24.98 0.13 23.69
N PHE A 585 25.64 1.22 24.09
CA PHE A 585 26.74 1.84 23.36
C PHE A 585 27.93 2.16 24.28
N VAL A 586 29.14 1.98 23.79
CA VAL A 586 30.37 2.45 24.42
C VAL A 586 30.75 3.77 23.79
N GLU A 587 30.93 4.79 24.62
CA GLU A 587 31.34 6.13 24.21
C GLU A 587 32.78 6.39 24.68
N ARG A 588 33.62 6.85 23.77
CA ARG A 588 35.01 7.21 24.05
C ARG A 588 35.31 8.60 23.52
N GLU A 589 35.71 9.49 24.41
CA GLU A 589 36.19 10.82 24.04
C GLU A 589 37.55 10.71 23.35
N LEU A 590 37.68 11.35 22.19
CA LEU A 590 38.88 11.44 21.39
C LEU A 590 39.34 12.90 21.39
N ALA A 591 40.35 13.20 22.20
CA ALA A 591 40.98 14.51 22.23
C ALA A 591 42.03 14.60 21.12
N ALA A 592 41.88 15.54 20.19
CA ALA A 592 42.81 15.72 19.06
C ALA A 592 44.28 15.82 19.52
N ARG A 593 44.52 16.55 20.63
CA ARG A 593 45.85 16.73 21.25
C ARG A 593 46.51 15.44 21.74
N SER A 594 45.73 14.39 21.99
CA SER A 594 46.23 13.09 22.42
C SER A 594 46.51 12.13 21.25
N LEU A 595 46.09 12.49 20.03
CA LEU A 595 46.08 11.62 18.86
C LEU A 595 46.95 12.13 17.71
N PHE A 596 47.14 13.45 17.59
CA PHE A 596 47.85 14.08 16.48
C PHE A 596 48.97 14.99 16.98
N ASP A 597 50.03 15.11 16.18
CA ASP A 597 51.12 16.03 16.47
C ASP A 597 50.71 17.49 16.24
N ALA A 598 51.47 18.43 16.82
CA ALA A 598 51.18 19.86 16.74
C ALA A 598 51.35 20.46 15.32
N SER A 599 51.78 19.66 14.34
CA SER A 599 51.91 20.07 12.93
C SER A 599 50.72 19.69 12.07
N ALA A 600 49.79 18.88 12.59
CA ALA A 600 48.55 18.58 11.91
C ALA A 600 47.63 19.82 11.92
N ASP A 601 47.30 20.34 10.74
CA ASP A 601 46.38 21.46 10.52
C ASP A 601 44.93 21.00 10.77
N LEU A 602 44.62 20.76 12.06
CA LEU A 602 43.31 20.35 12.56
C LEU A 602 42.76 21.53 13.38
N ASP A 603 41.56 22.02 13.02
CA ASP A 603 40.89 23.09 13.77
C ASP A 603 40.89 22.77 15.27
N ASP A 604 41.49 23.67 16.04
CA ASP A 604 42.23 23.36 17.27
C ASP A 604 41.38 23.00 18.52
N GLN A 605 40.09 22.63 18.40
CA GLN A 605 39.21 22.46 19.57
C GLN A 605 38.14 21.35 19.59
N GLU A 606 37.93 20.55 18.54
CA GLU A 606 36.85 19.55 18.62
C GLU A 606 37.29 18.22 19.24
N SER A 607 36.97 18.01 20.52
CA SER A 607 36.86 16.66 21.07
C SER A 607 35.74 15.92 20.33
N ARG A 608 36.02 14.72 19.85
CA ARG A 608 35.03 13.88 19.16
C ARG A 608 34.66 12.70 20.03
N VAL A 609 33.38 12.40 20.13
CA VAL A 609 32.91 11.20 20.82
C VAL A 609 32.79 10.07 19.81
N SER A 610 33.60 9.02 19.98
CA SER A 610 33.42 7.77 19.24
C SER A 610 32.34 6.94 19.93
N ILE A 611 31.29 6.62 19.20
CA ILE A 611 30.19 5.77 19.66
C ILE A 611 30.30 4.41 18.97
N ARG A 612 30.24 3.32 19.73
CA ARG A 612 30.23 1.94 19.20
C ARG A 612 29.21 1.09 19.94
N PRO A 613 28.60 0.06 19.31
CA PRO A 613 27.76 -0.90 20.04
C PRO A 613 28.54 -1.57 21.18
N ASN A 614 27.90 -1.76 22.33
CA ASN A 614 28.51 -2.45 23.46
C ASN A 614 28.45 -3.98 23.26
N PRO A 615 29.59 -4.70 23.21
CA PRO A 615 29.61 -6.15 23.02
C PRO A 615 29.26 -6.94 24.30
N ASN A 616 29.25 -6.30 25.47
CA ASN A 616 29.00 -6.98 26.75
C ASN A 616 27.50 -7.10 27.05
N LEU A 617 26.84 -8.08 26.42
CA LEU A 617 25.39 -8.29 26.56
C LEU A 617 24.95 -8.62 27.99
N ALA A 618 25.82 -9.21 28.80
CA ALA A 618 25.53 -9.54 30.19
C ALA A 618 25.30 -8.28 31.05
N ALA A 619 25.81 -7.13 30.63
CA ALA A 619 25.62 -5.86 31.31
C ALA A 619 24.26 -5.19 31.03
N TRP A 620 23.46 -5.71 30.09
CA TRP A 620 22.17 -5.11 29.72
C TRP A 620 21.05 -5.74 30.54
N ASP A 621 20.52 -5.06 31.53
CA ASP A 621 19.44 -5.60 32.37
C ASP A 621 18.05 -5.27 31.80
N ALA A 622 16.99 -5.80 32.43
CA ALA A 622 15.62 -5.52 31.99
C ALA A 622 15.24 -4.03 32.14
N THR A 623 15.81 -3.33 33.13
CA THR A 623 15.59 -1.90 33.36
C THR A 623 16.10 -1.06 32.19
N ASP A 624 17.23 -1.45 31.58
CA ASP A 624 17.77 -0.79 30.40
C ASP A 624 16.80 -0.83 29.20
N PHE A 625 16.10 -1.96 29.03
CA PHE A 625 15.06 -2.10 28.01
C PHE A 625 13.77 -1.34 28.36
N LEU A 626 13.35 -1.35 29.64
CA LEU A 626 12.23 -0.52 30.10
C LEU A 626 12.51 0.97 29.85
N ALA A 627 13.74 1.41 30.06
CA ALA A 627 14.18 2.77 29.80
C ALA A 627 14.15 3.15 28.30
N LEU A 628 13.91 2.21 27.39
CA LEU A 628 13.67 2.55 25.99
C LEU A 628 12.31 3.21 25.77
N TYR A 629 11.31 2.97 26.62
CA TYR A 629 9.95 3.50 26.43
C TYR A 629 9.30 4.11 27.68
N LEU A 630 9.85 3.89 28.88
CA LEU A 630 9.39 4.49 30.13
C LEU A 630 10.31 5.62 30.61
N ARG A 631 9.80 6.54 31.43
CA ARG A 631 10.56 7.67 32.00
C ARG A 631 10.08 7.98 33.43
N GLY A 632 10.97 8.56 34.25
CA GLY A 632 10.62 9.10 35.57
C GLY A 632 9.99 8.06 36.51
N GLU A 633 8.95 8.47 37.22
CA GLU A 633 8.23 7.63 38.21
C GLU A 633 7.67 6.32 37.62
N GLU A 634 7.31 6.30 36.32
CA GLU A 634 6.80 5.09 35.65
C GLU A 634 7.90 4.04 35.46
N LEU A 635 9.14 4.48 35.16
CA LEU A 635 10.30 3.59 35.07
C LEU A 635 10.69 3.03 36.44
N GLU A 636 10.71 3.87 37.47
CA GLU A 636 11.00 3.43 38.85
C GLU A 636 10.00 2.37 39.32
N ALA A 637 8.69 2.66 39.17
CA ALA A 637 7.64 1.74 39.57
C ALA A 637 7.62 0.42 38.76
N ALA A 638 8.04 0.44 37.49
CA ALA A 638 8.17 -0.77 36.68
C ALA A 638 9.42 -1.58 37.08
N SER A 639 10.53 -0.91 37.37
CA SER A 639 11.79 -1.53 37.80
C SER A 639 11.62 -2.25 39.13
N ASP A 640 10.88 -1.66 40.08
CA ASP A 640 10.58 -2.26 41.38
C ASP A 640 9.73 -3.54 41.28
N LYS A 641 8.96 -3.69 40.19
CA LYS A 641 8.12 -4.86 39.93
C LYS A 641 8.85 -5.97 39.17
N LEU A 642 10.04 -5.71 38.65
CA LEU A 642 10.84 -6.74 38.00
C LEU A 642 11.16 -7.83 39.03
N SER A 643 10.69 -9.05 38.76
CA SER A 643 11.26 -10.21 39.43
C SER A 643 12.76 -10.19 39.16
N HIS A 644 13.59 -10.39 40.19
CA HIS A 644 15.03 -10.59 40.03
C HIS A 644 15.25 -11.91 39.27
N ASP A 645 15.03 -11.89 37.96
CA ASP A 645 14.98 -13.10 37.17
C ASP A 645 16.40 -13.63 36.99
N ARG A 646 16.54 -14.92 37.28
CA ARG A 646 17.76 -15.69 37.14
C ARG A 646 17.93 -16.04 35.67
N THR A 647 18.12 -15.01 34.84
CA THR A 647 18.48 -15.19 33.44
C THR A 647 19.82 -15.93 33.39
N PRO A 648 19.98 -16.98 32.59
CA PRO A 648 21.27 -17.62 32.41
C PRO A 648 22.33 -16.60 31.96
N ASP A 649 23.55 -16.68 32.49
CA ASP A 649 24.68 -15.86 32.04
C ASP A 649 25.03 -16.10 30.55
N ARG A 650 24.47 -17.16 29.95
CA ARG A 650 24.84 -17.69 28.63
C ARG A 650 23.65 -18.32 27.90
N GLU A 651 23.77 -18.36 26.58
CA GLU A 651 22.80 -18.94 25.64
C GLU A 651 22.44 -20.40 26.00
N PRO A 652 21.15 -20.74 26.17
CA PRO A 652 20.75 -22.13 26.37
C PRO A 652 20.80 -22.92 25.05
N GLY A 653 21.76 -23.85 24.92
CA GLY A 653 21.58 -25.06 24.09
C GLY A 653 22.21 -25.16 22.69
N PHE A 654 23.21 -24.36 22.27
CA PHE A 654 23.92 -24.62 21.00
C PHE A 654 25.45 -24.49 21.10
N ASP A 655 26.13 -25.59 20.77
CA ASP A 655 27.58 -25.85 20.92
C ASP A 655 28.31 -25.79 19.54
N GLN A 656 27.73 -25.14 18.53
CA GLN A 656 28.25 -25.14 17.14
C GLN A 656 28.55 -23.74 16.60
N GLU A 657 27.66 -22.75 16.77
CA GLU A 657 27.96 -21.34 16.45
C GLU A 657 29.04 -20.74 17.37
N GLN A 658 29.18 -21.25 18.60
CA GLN A 658 30.26 -20.83 19.50
C GLN A 658 31.63 -21.29 19.03
N GLN A 659 31.74 -22.47 18.42
CA GLN A 659 33.01 -22.94 17.86
C GLN A 659 33.45 -22.01 16.73
N ASP A 660 32.52 -21.56 15.88
CA ASP A 660 32.81 -20.66 14.77
C ASP A 660 33.17 -19.24 15.24
N ASP A 661 32.40 -18.65 16.17
CA ASP A 661 32.68 -17.31 16.72
C ASP A 661 33.97 -17.27 17.56
N GLU A 662 34.23 -18.33 18.32
CA GLU A 662 35.43 -18.45 19.15
C GLU A 662 36.67 -18.80 18.31
N GLU A 663 36.53 -19.61 17.25
CA GLU A 663 37.55 -19.83 16.23
C GLU A 663 37.86 -18.53 15.47
N LEU A 664 36.86 -17.74 15.08
CA LEU A 664 37.07 -16.45 14.40
C LEU A 664 37.80 -15.47 15.33
N ARG A 665 37.38 -15.35 16.59
CA ARG A 665 38.05 -14.53 17.60
C ARG A 665 39.44 -15.05 17.96
N HIS A 666 39.66 -16.36 17.89
CA HIS A 666 40.97 -16.98 18.10
C HIS A 666 41.91 -16.69 16.91
N ARG A 667 41.42 -16.78 15.67
CA ARG A 667 42.17 -16.39 14.45
C ARG A 667 42.52 -14.91 14.44
N VAL A 668 41.59 -14.04 14.86
CA VAL A 668 41.86 -12.59 15.01
C VAL A 668 42.90 -12.32 16.11
N ARG A 669 42.82 -13.03 17.25
CA ARG A 669 43.83 -12.94 18.31
C ARG A 669 45.20 -13.46 17.86
N GLN A 670 45.25 -14.56 17.10
CA GLN A 670 46.49 -15.07 16.51
C GLN A 670 47.08 -14.11 15.48
N ALA A 671 46.26 -13.48 14.64
CA ALA A 671 46.71 -12.46 13.69
C ALA A 671 47.29 -11.23 14.40
N HIS A 672 46.67 -10.79 15.50
CA HIS A 672 47.19 -9.72 16.35
C HIS A 672 48.52 -10.11 17.03
N ALA A 673 48.61 -11.32 17.60
CA ALA A 673 49.83 -11.81 18.24
C ALA A 673 50.98 -12.01 17.23
N ALA A 674 50.67 -12.43 16.00
CA ALA A 674 51.66 -12.55 14.91
C ALA A 674 52.15 -11.18 14.43
N GLY A 675 51.29 -10.16 14.45
CA GLY A 675 51.68 -8.76 14.18
C GLY A 675 52.59 -8.19 15.27
N GLU A 676 52.27 -8.41 16.54
CA GLU A 676 53.09 -7.95 17.68
C GLU A 676 54.46 -8.68 17.75
N ALA A 677 54.52 -9.95 17.37
CA ALA A 677 55.77 -10.70 17.27
C ALA A 677 56.68 -10.22 16.11
N ALA A 678 56.10 -9.68 15.03
CA ALA A 678 56.84 -9.09 13.92
C ALA A 678 57.42 -7.71 14.24
N GLU A 679 56.80 -6.95 15.16
CA GLU A 679 57.29 -5.65 15.63
C GLU A 679 58.29 -5.74 16.79
N GLY A 680 58.28 -6.84 17.56
CA GLY A 680 59.21 -7.09 18.69
C GLY A 680 60.59 -7.67 18.31
N GLY A 681 60.81 -8.01 17.04
CA GLY A 681 62.05 -8.60 16.54
C GLY A 681 63.10 -7.56 16.16
N GLY A 682 63.74 -6.93 17.15
CA GLY A 682 64.92 -6.10 16.94
C GLY A 682 66.01 -6.88 16.18
N ALA A 683 66.34 -6.41 14.98
CA ALA A 683 67.40 -6.96 14.15
C ALA A 683 68.76 -6.96 14.87
N PRO A 684 69.55 -8.04 14.81
CA PRO A 684 70.98 -7.92 14.98
C PRO A 684 71.61 -7.46 13.65
N ALA A 685 72.62 -6.61 13.81
CA ALA A 685 73.32 -5.88 12.78
C ALA A 685 73.86 -6.73 11.63
N ALA A 686 73.80 -6.16 10.43
CA ALA A 686 74.63 -6.55 9.30
C ALA A 686 76.10 -6.26 9.61
N ASN A 687 77.00 -7.19 9.27
CA ASN A 687 78.25 -6.84 8.63
C ASN A 687 78.88 -8.04 7.89
N ASP A 688 79.19 -7.76 6.62
CA ASP A 688 80.33 -8.23 5.84
C ASP A 688 80.66 -9.73 5.79
N ALA A 689 80.48 -10.32 4.61
CA ALA A 689 81.56 -10.53 3.64
C ALA A 689 81.28 -11.74 2.74
N ASN A 690 81.12 -11.44 1.45
CA ASN A 690 81.87 -12.02 0.33
C ASN A 690 81.84 -13.55 0.05
N SER A 691 81.89 -13.84 -1.26
CA SER A 691 82.43 -15.06 -1.88
C SER A 691 81.50 -16.25 -2.21
N ALA A 692 81.01 -16.22 -3.46
CA ALA A 692 81.35 -17.19 -4.52
C ALA A 692 80.71 -18.60 -4.58
N CYS A 693 80.30 -18.93 -5.82
CA CYS A 693 80.39 -20.22 -6.52
C CYS A 693 79.43 -21.40 -6.15
N VAL A 694 78.46 -21.61 -7.05
CA VAL A 694 78.02 -22.84 -7.79
C VAL A 694 78.94 -24.10 -7.66
N PRO A 695 78.54 -25.37 -8.01
CA PRO A 695 77.25 -26.09 -8.23
C PRO A 695 77.13 -27.44 -7.46
N GLY A 696 76.02 -28.18 -7.60
CA GLY A 696 76.04 -29.64 -7.38
C GLY A 696 74.70 -30.40 -7.32
N SER A 697 74.36 -31.06 -8.43
CA SER A 697 73.77 -32.41 -8.62
C SER A 697 73.08 -33.17 -7.45
N GLY A 698 71.96 -33.86 -7.78
CA GLY A 698 71.27 -34.88 -6.95
C GLY A 698 72.13 -36.12 -6.62
N PRO A 699 71.57 -37.28 -6.15
CA PRO A 699 70.25 -37.85 -6.42
C PRO A 699 69.58 -38.62 -5.23
N GLY A 700 68.44 -39.28 -5.49
CA GLY A 700 68.30 -40.72 -5.15
C GLY A 700 67.59 -41.16 -3.86
N ASN A 701 66.46 -41.86 -4.06
CA ASN A 701 65.60 -42.69 -3.20
C ASN A 701 66.34 -43.80 -2.40
N PRO A 702 65.73 -44.46 -1.38
CA PRO A 702 64.93 -45.71 -1.60
C PRO A 702 63.72 -45.88 -0.64
N GLY A 703 62.57 -46.45 -1.01
CA GLY A 703 62.24 -47.89 -1.21
C GLY A 703 61.16 -48.32 -0.17
N ALA A 704 60.43 -49.44 -0.20
CA ALA A 704 59.83 -50.34 -1.20
C ALA A 704 59.06 -51.44 -0.40
N GLY A 705 57.96 -51.98 -0.95
CA GLY A 705 57.34 -53.29 -0.59
C GLY A 705 56.04 -53.22 0.23
N GLY A 706 54.95 -53.93 -0.06
CA GLY A 706 54.63 -54.91 -1.13
C GLY A 706 53.21 -55.50 -0.93
N ASP A 707 52.60 -55.90 -2.06
CA ASP A 707 51.65 -57.00 -2.37
C ASP A 707 50.50 -57.37 -1.39
N ASP A 708 49.26 -57.45 -1.89
CA ASP A 708 48.64 -58.74 -2.27
C ASP A 708 47.28 -58.57 -3.01
N ASP A 709 46.94 -59.58 -3.80
CA ASP A 709 45.94 -59.72 -4.87
C ASP A 709 44.45 -59.84 -4.45
N GLY A 710 43.55 -59.68 -5.44
CA GLY A 710 42.15 -60.10 -5.36
C GLY A 710 41.25 -59.63 -6.51
N ASP A 711 41.30 -60.36 -7.63
CA ASP A 711 40.43 -60.29 -8.82
C ASP A 711 38.97 -60.79 -8.58
N GLU A 712 38.14 -60.60 -9.62
CA GLU A 712 36.79 -61.17 -9.90
C GLU A 712 35.58 -60.43 -9.28
N GLU A 713 34.46 -60.16 -9.96
CA GLU A 713 33.91 -60.68 -11.22
C GLU A 713 32.79 -59.73 -11.74
N HIS A 714 32.50 -59.87 -13.04
CA HIS A 714 31.34 -59.32 -13.75
C HIS A 714 29.98 -59.69 -13.11
N VAL A 715 28.94 -58.87 -13.37
CA VAL A 715 27.77 -59.23 -14.22
C VAL A 715 26.60 -58.26 -13.99
N ALA A 716 26.08 -57.75 -15.12
CA ALA A 716 24.76 -57.16 -15.40
C ALA A 716 24.41 -55.75 -14.89
#